data_AF-A0A9E0TUA0-F1
#
_entry.id   AF-A0A9E0TUA0-F1
#
_cell.length_a   1.000
_cell.length_b   1.000
_cell.length_c   1.000
_cell.angle_alpha   90.00
_cell.angle_beta   90.00
_cell.angle_gamma   90.00
#
_symmetry.space_group_name_H-M   'P 1'
#
loop_
_entity.id
_entity.type
_entity.pdbx_description
1 polymer ?
#
loop_
_entity_poly.entity_id
_entity_poly.type
_entity_poly.pdbx_seq_one_letter_code
_entity_poly.pdbx_strand_id
1 'polypeptide(L)'
;MAKLRIAVLMGGKSIEREVSFNSGRTICDHLDTNNYDIIPLFQTETGELYLLPHHFLHRGKIADFLARLPKEGAQVSWDRLKKIVDFVYLAVHGRYGEDGTVQGMLEIMGIPYLGAKVLGSSLGMDKIVQKAYLIAHGIDVAHGISITPKELHTLTKEQLLSRLEQKGLSLPVIVKPAHEGSSLGIASVTDPNDLLPACQTASSVDPRRKQGVIVEEKLSGMEFVCVTLQKGSEYVSFPLTEVVIEEKSHIFDYEQKYMPGRALKVTPARCSEEARVRICDACRRASEVLQFNTISRIDGFLTPDGRVVLVDPNSLTGMSPTTFLFHQAAEHGMSHTDLINFLIEQELRSYGITAQHHAKAFSMSSSVIPKIRVAVLLGGDSNERETSLESGRNVCYKLSPQKYEAIPLFVNDSMELFRLDQKLLIKNSTKAIAGLVTPELQVLWSDLPAICDFVFIGLHGGKGENGAVQGAIETLGLPYNGPGVLASALCIDKFKTNNFLRAQGFHVPNSHLISKADWLALGSDHFLSAEIKKAQLSFPLVVKPHDDGCSVMVHKAGNLAELASILDTFFTSSKQVALLEELIVGMELTVGVIGNDTITVLPPSMAVAQNGILSMQEKFLPGAGENQTPAPLPAAALQLVQKVIGDVFV
;
A
#
# COMPACT_ATOMS: atom_id res chain seq x y z
N MET A 1 27.46 2.32 20.85
CA MET A 1 27.80 3.56 20.10
C MET A 1 26.52 4.36 19.90
N ALA A 2 26.59 5.67 19.74
CA ALA A 2 25.40 6.46 19.42
C ALA A 2 24.92 6.06 18.01
N LYS A 3 23.61 5.82 17.85
CA LYS A 3 23.01 5.54 16.55
C LYS A 3 23.01 6.80 15.69
N LEU A 4 23.13 6.65 14.37
CA LEU A 4 23.07 7.78 13.46
C LEU A 4 21.62 8.27 13.36
N ARG A 5 21.38 9.57 13.51
CA ARG A 5 20.03 10.15 13.53
C ARG A 5 19.54 10.39 12.11
N ILE A 6 18.63 9.55 11.65
CA ILE A 6 18.09 9.57 10.29
C ILE A 6 16.70 10.17 10.32
N ALA A 7 16.55 11.38 9.80
CA ALA A 7 15.21 11.92 9.57
C ALA A 7 14.60 11.35 8.30
N VAL A 8 13.36 10.88 8.37
CA VAL A 8 12.58 10.50 7.19
C VAL A 8 11.60 11.64 6.92
N LEU A 9 11.89 12.47 5.91
CA LEU A 9 11.07 13.63 5.55
C LEU A 9 9.88 13.18 4.71
N MET A 10 8.66 13.46 5.19
CA MET A 10 7.40 13.04 4.56
C MET A 10 6.31 14.13 4.64
N GLY A 11 5.20 13.92 3.93
CA GLY A 11 4.13 14.91 3.79
C GLY A 11 4.47 15.95 2.72
N GLY A 12 4.53 17.23 3.09
CA GLY A 12 4.94 18.32 2.22
C GLY A 12 3.80 19.16 1.65
N LYS A 13 4.18 20.06 0.75
CA LYS A 13 3.33 21.12 0.14
C LYS A 13 2.74 20.74 -1.22
N SER A 14 3.12 19.57 -1.73
CA SER A 14 2.62 18.99 -2.98
C SER A 14 1.23 18.40 -2.76
N ILE A 15 0.45 18.30 -3.83
CA ILE A 15 -0.80 17.53 -3.85
C ILE A 15 -0.54 16.02 -3.67
N GLU A 16 0.70 15.57 -3.86
CA GLU A 16 1.16 14.18 -3.63
C GLU A 16 1.55 13.89 -2.17
N ARG A 17 1.17 14.75 -1.23
CA ARG A 17 1.58 14.63 0.19
C ARG A 17 1.12 13.35 0.87
N GLU A 18 0.00 12.76 0.47
CA GLU A 18 -0.45 11.45 0.99
C GLU A 18 0.44 10.30 0.50
N VAL A 19 0.89 10.34 -0.76
CA VAL A 19 1.88 9.38 -1.30
C VAL A 19 3.21 9.53 -0.57
N SER A 20 3.59 10.77 -0.27
CA SER A 20 4.79 11.12 0.49
C SER A 20 4.74 10.58 1.93
N PHE A 21 3.61 10.78 2.62
CA PHE A 21 3.38 10.24 3.95
C PHE A 21 3.47 8.71 4.00
N ASN A 22 2.79 8.03 3.06
CA ASN A 22 2.85 6.57 2.97
C ASN A 22 4.25 6.04 2.62
N SER A 23 4.99 6.74 1.76
CA SER A 23 6.38 6.40 1.45
C SER A 23 7.28 6.53 2.69
N GLY A 24 7.12 7.63 3.42
CA GLY A 24 7.85 7.87 4.68
C GLY A 24 7.55 6.81 5.74
N ARG A 25 6.28 6.40 5.87
CA ARG A 25 5.88 5.29 6.75
C ARG A 25 6.59 4.00 6.38
N THR A 26 6.61 3.60 5.10
CA THR A 26 7.33 2.39 4.67
C THR A 26 8.81 2.47 5.01
N ILE A 27 9.46 3.61 4.76
CA ILE A 27 10.88 3.79 5.09
C ILE A 27 11.12 3.65 6.60
N CYS A 28 10.31 4.31 7.43
CA CYS A 28 10.39 4.19 8.88
C CYS A 28 10.22 2.74 9.37
N ASP A 29 9.30 1.98 8.76
CA ASP A 29 9.05 0.58 9.13
C ASP A 29 10.23 -0.36 8.82
N HIS A 30 11.11 0.01 7.87
CA HIS A 30 12.15 -0.89 7.33
C HIS A 30 13.59 -0.44 7.61
N LEU A 31 13.84 0.79 8.09
CA LEU A 31 15.19 1.23 8.45
C LEU A 31 15.74 0.43 9.65
N ASP A 32 17.04 0.11 9.61
CA ASP A 32 17.70 -0.67 10.66
C ASP A 32 17.83 0.10 11.98
N THR A 33 16.91 -0.19 12.90
CA THR A 33 16.87 0.43 14.24
C THR A 33 18.09 0.13 15.10
N ASN A 34 18.97 -0.82 14.77
CA ASN A 34 20.23 -1.00 15.52
C ASN A 34 21.29 0.04 15.17
N ASN A 35 21.33 0.44 13.90
CA ASN A 35 22.30 1.39 13.38
C ASN A 35 21.78 2.84 13.39
N TYR A 36 20.46 3.00 13.28
CA TYR A 36 19.81 4.28 13.07
C TYR A 36 18.82 4.63 14.19
N ASP A 37 18.86 5.90 14.62
CA ASP A 37 17.78 6.53 15.37
C ASP A 37 16.85 7.20 14.35
N ILE A 38 15.70 6.58 14.12
CA ILE A 38 14.77 6.98 13.06
C ILE A 38 13.91 8.12 13.58
N ILE A 39 13.96 9.27 12.91
CA ILE A 39 13.23 10.47 13.26
C ILE A 39 12.16 10.74 12.20
N PRO A 40 10.88 10.41 12.45
CA PRO A 40 9.81 10.75 11.52
C PRO A 40 9.65 12.27 11.46
N LEU A 41 9.93 12.87 10.30
CA LEU A 41 9.88 14.31 10.09
C LEU A 41 8.76 14.65 9.12
N PHE A 42 7.70 15.27 9.62
CA PHE A 42 6.53 15.62 8.83
C PHE A 42 6.53 17.10 8.45
N GLN A 43 6.29 17.40 7.17
CA GLN A 43 6.08 18.75 6.67
C GLN A 43 4.59 19.01 6.38
N THR A 44 4.04 20.10 6.92
CA THR A 44 2.67 20.55 6.61
C THR A 44 2.59 21.18 5.22
N GLU A 45 1.37 21.40 4.72
CA GLU A 45 1.16 22.10 3.44
C GLU A 45 1.61 23.57 3.47
N THR A 46 1.57 24.19 4.66
CA THR A 46 2.09 25.52 4.94
C THR A 46 3.63 25.54 5.02
N GLY A 47 4.28 24.38 5.11
CA GLY A 47 5.73 24.22 5.13
C GLY A 47 6.37 24.12 6.51
N GLU A 48 5.55 24.05 7.57
CA GLU A 48 6.01 23.88 8.95
C GLU A 48 6.49 22.43 9.16
N LEU A 49 7.55 22.27 9.96
CA LEU A 49 8.11 20.95 10.28
C LEU A 49 7.71 20.50 11.68
N TYR A 50 7.40 19.22 11.80
CA TYR A 50 7.09 18.55 13.06
C TYR A 50 7.88 17.24 13.16
N LEU A 51 8.46 16.98 14.33
CA LEU A 51 8.81 15.62 14.71
C LEU A 51 7.49 14.90 14.97
N LEU A 52 7.22 13.89 14.16
CA LEU A 52 5.97 13.17 14.17
C LEU A 52 6.08 11.99 15.15
N PRO A 53 5.25 11.95 16.21
CA PRO A 53 5.16 10.78 17.07
C PRO A 53 4.86 9.51 16.27
N HIS A 54 5.53 8.40 16.62
CA HIS A 54 5.37 7.13 15.90
C HIS A 54 3.92 6.63 15.82
N HIS A 55 3.07 6.94 16.81
CA HIS A 55 1.65 6.54 16.78
C HIS A 55 0.84 7.23 15.67
N PHE A 56 1.34 8.33 15.09
CA PHE A 56 0.73 8.95 13.91
C PHE A 56 1.15 8.27 12.61
N LEU A 57 2.30 7.59 12.54
CA LEU A 57 2.71 6.84 11.34
C LEU A 57 1.74 5.70 10.99
N HIS A 58 1.12 5.10 12.01
CA HIS A 58 0.17 4.00 11.83
C HIS A 58 -1.29 4.46 11.65
N ARG A 59 -1.51 5.76 11.41
CA ARG A 59 -2.80 6.33 11.02
C ARG A 59 -3.00 6.20 9.51
N GLY A 60 -4.25 6.16 9.09
CA GLY A 60 -4.60 5.96 7.69
C GLY A 60 -4.15 7.12 6.82
N LYS A 61 -4.52 8.35 7.20
CA LYS A 61 -4.31 9.57 6.42
C LYS A 61 -3.70 10.70 7.24
N ILE A 62 -3.18 11.72 6.54
CA ILE A 62 -2.74 12.96 7.17
C ILE A 62 -3.89 13.65 7.90
N ALA A 63 -5.08 13.67 7.32
CA ALA A 63 -6.27 14.31 7.88
C ALA A 63 -6.63 13.78 9.29
N ASP A 64 -6.36 12.50 9.56
CA ASP A 64 -6.72 11.81 10.81
C ASP A 64 -6.00 12.40 12.04
N PHE A 65 -4.82 13.00 11.84
CA PHE A 65 -4.01 13.55 12.92
C PHE A 65 -3.68 15.04 12.79
N LEU A 66 -3.99 15.68 11.66
CA LEU A 66 -3.55 17.05 11.39
C LEU A 66 -4.04 18.05 12.45
N ALA A 67 -5.27 17.90 12.96
CA ALA A 67 -5.82 18.77 14.01
C ALA A 67 -5.16 18.55 15.40
N ARG A 68 -4.57 17.38 15.61
CA ARG A 68 -3.88 16.99 16.86
C ARG A 68 -2.39 17.27 16.80
N LEU A 69 -1.83 17.40 15.60
CA LEU A 69 -0.40 17.59 15.35
C LEU A 69 0.20 18.77 16.14
N PRO A 70 -0.43 19.96 16.25
CA PRO A 70 0.15 21.05 17.05
C PRO A 70 0.22 20.79 18.55
N LYS A 71 -0.59 19.85 19.07
CA LYS A 71 -0.66 19.52 20.50
C LYS A 71 0.23 18.33 20.86
N GLU A 72 0.32 17.34 19.97
CA GLU A 72 1.01 16.07 20.22
C GLU A 72 2.36 15.94 19.51
N GLY A 73 2.55 16.67 18.40
CA GLY A 73 3.83 16.74 17.69
C GLY A 73 4.75 17.82 18.25
N ALA A 74 6.05 17.68 18.02
CA ALA A 74 7.02 18.69 18.39
C ALA A 74 7.38 19.52 17.15
N GLN A 75 6.94 20.78 17.10
CA GLN A 75 7.32 21.68 16.01
C GLN A 75 8.83 21.96 16.06
N VAL A 76 9.47 21.90 14.89
CA VAL A 76 10.89 22.19 14.73
C VAL A 76 11.05 23.21 13.61
N SER A 77 11.96 24.17 13.79
CA SER A 77 12.31 25.10 12.74
C SER A 77 13.40 24.52 11.85
N TRP A 78 13.40 24.89 10.57
CA TRP A 78 14.40 24.41 9.60
C TRP A 78 15.82 24.63 10.12
N ASP A 79 16.16 25.81 10.63
CA ASP A 79 17.48 26.14 11.18
C ASP A 79 17.95 25.24 12.34
N ARG A 80 17.02 24.63 13.09
CA ARG A 80 17.36 23.72 14.20
C ARG A 80 17.57 22.29 13.74
N LEU A 81 17.14 21.93 12.53
CA LEU A 81 17.15 20.55 12.04
C LEU A 81 18.57 19.94 12.08
N LYS A 82 19.60 20.69 11.66
CA LYS A 82 21.00 20.21 11.65
C LYS A 82 21.51 19.78 13.04
N LYS A 83 20.93 20.31 14.12
CA LYS A 83 21.33 19.96 15.49
C LYS A 83 20.76 18.61 15.94
N ILE A 84 19.65 18.18 15.32
CA ILE A 84 18.89 16.99 15.73
C ILE A 84 18.97 15.83 14.74
N VAL A 85 19.44 16.05 13.51
CA VAL A 85 19.61 14.99 12.49
C VAL A 85 21.03 14.97 11.94
N ASP A 86 21.48 13.78 11.56
CA ASP A 86 22.77 13.58 10.88
C ASP A 86 22.58 13.40 9.37
N PHE A 87 21.41 12.89 8.95
CA PHE A 87 21.07 12.62 7.56
C PHE A 87 19.54 12.69 7.34
N VAL A 88 19.10 13.04 6.13
CA VAL A 88 17.68 13.06 5.74
C VAL A 88 17.39 12.09 4.59
N TYR A 89 16.52 11.12 4.84
CA TYR A 89 15.89 10.30 3.81
C TYR A 89 14.68 11.05 3.24
N LEU A 90 14.74 11.45 1.97
CA LEU A 90 13.65 12.15 1.30
C LEU A 90 12.56 11.17 0.86
N ALA A 91 11.36 11.32 1.43
CA ALA A 91 10.15 10.60 1.04
C ALA A 91 9.05 11.58 0.58
N VAL A 92 9.45 12.74 0.07
CA VAL A 92 8.56 13.80 -0.43
C VAL A 92 8.54 13.77 -1.96
N HIS A 93 7.35 13.59 -2.53
CA HIS A 93 7.12 13.43 -3.97
C HIS A 93 6.49 14.68 -4.59
N GLY A 94 6.73 14.83 -5.89
CA GLY A 94 6.25 15.94 -6.69
C GLY A 94 6.99 17.24 -6.39
N ARG A 95 6.32 18.35 -6.69
CA ARG A 95 6.89 19.68 -6.53
C ARG A 95 7.33 19.97 -5.09
N TYR A 96 8.39 20.75 -4.94
CA TYR A 96 9.14 21.01 -3.70
C TYR A 96 9.93 19.82 -3.13
N GLY A 97 9.53 18.59 -3.43
CA GLY A 97 10.20 17.36 -2.97
C GLY A 97 11.22 16.83 -3.97
N GLU A 98 10.91 16.88 -5.26
CA GLU A 98 11.72 16.32 -6.35
C GLU A 98 12.27 17.37 -7.32
N ASP A 99 12.01 18.66 -7.09
CA ASP A 99 12.38 19.76 -8.02
C ASP A 99 13.67 20.51 -7.65
N GLY A 100 14.36 20.07 -6.60
CA GLY A 100 15.60 20.69 -6.09
C GLY A 100 15.35 21.69 -4.96
N THR A 101 14.10 22.03 -4.62
CA THR A 101 13.80 23.04 -3.59
C THR A 101 14.23 22.57 -2.19
N VAL A 102 13.77 21.40 -1.75
CA VAL A 102 14.16 20.88 -0.42
C VAL A 102 15.62 20.45 -0.39
N GLN A 103 16.14 19.94 -1.50
CA GLN A 103 17.55 19.60 -1.68
C GLN A 103 18.42 20.83 -1.42
N GLY A 104 18.12 21.97 -2.06
CA GLY A 104 18.87 23.21 -1.88
C GLY A 104 18.84 23.72 -0.45
N MET A 105 17.69 23.59 0.24
CA MET A 105 17.59 23.93 1.66
C MET A 105 18.52 23.05 2.51
N LEU A 106 18.53 21.74 2.28
CA LEU A 106 19.39 20.80 3.00
C LEU A 106 20.87 21.04 2.71
N GLU A 107 21.24 21.35 1.47
CA GLU A 107 22.61 21.70 1.08
C GLU A 107 23.10 22.98 1.78
N ILE A 108 22.29 24.05 1.82
CA ILE A 108 22.61 25.30 2.54
C ILE A 108 22.86 25.03 4.03
N MET A 109 22.07 24.12 4.62
CA MET A 109 22.18 23.75 6.02
C MET A 109 23.29 22.71 6.30
N GLY A 110 23.98 22.22 5.26
CA GLY A 110 25.00 21.19 5.37
C GLY A 110 24.46 19.87 5.92
N ILE A 111 23.22 19.51 5.60
CA ILE A 111 22.60 18.24 5.97
C ILE A 111 22.71 17.26 4.79
N PRO A 112 23.45 16.15 4.95
CA PRO A 112 23.44 15.04 3.99
C PRO A 112 22.05 14.45 3.78
N TYR A 113 21.73 14.07 2.55
CA TYR A 113 20.43 13.48 2.23
C TYR A 113 20.48 12.50 1.06
N LEU A 114 19.45 11.64 0.98
CA LEU A 114 19.26 10.60 -0.04
C LEU A 114 18.65 11.14 -1.33
N GLY A 115 19.21 10.71 -2.46
CA GLY A 115 18.69 10.96 -3.80
C GLY A 115 19.48 12.00 -4.61
N ALA A 116 18.92 12.36 -5.76
CA ALA A 116 19.50 13.32 -6.69
C ALA A 116 19.81 14.68 -6.03
N LYS A 117 20.89 15.31 -6.49
CA LYS A 117 21.29 16.65 -6.03
C LYS A 117 20.44 17.73 -6.69
N VAL A 118 20.59 18.99 -6.26
CA VAL A 118 19.76 20.12 -6.72
C VAL A 118 19.56 20.12 -8.24
N LEU A 119 20.65 20.04 -9.01
CA LEU A 119 20.56 20.05 -10.48
C LEU A 119 19.77 18.86 -11.03
N GLY A 120 20.09 17.64 -10.58
CA GLY A 120 19.42 16.43 -11.05
C GLY A 120 17.93 16.44 -10.72
N SER A 121 17.55 16.85 -9.51
CA SER A 121 16.15 17.04 -9.13
C SER A 121 15.44 18.09 -9.99
N SER A 122 16.04 19.27 -10.18
CA SER A 122 15.44 20.32 -11.02
C SER A 122 15.27 19.89 -12.48
N LEU A 123 16.24 19.18 -13.06
CA LEU A 123 16.14 18.58 -14.39
C LEU A 123 15.09 17.46 -14.43
N GLY A 124 14.91 16.71 -13.32
CA GLY A 124 13.94 15.64 -13.20
C GLY A 124 12.49 16.11 -13.28
N MET A 125 12.18 17.26 -12.68
CA MET A 125 10.80 17.75 -12.57
C MET A 125 10.34 18.55 -13.79
N ASP A 126 11.22 19.31 -14.45
CA ASP A 126 10.85 20.11 -15.63
C ASP A 126 10.92 19.29 -16.92
N LYS A 127 9.78 18.71 -17.32
CA LYS A 127 9.68 17.84 -18.51
C LYS A 127 10.10 18.54 -19.81
N ILE A 128 9.97 19.87 -19.92
CA ILE A 128 10.37 20.61 -21.12
C ILE A 128 11.89 20.67 -21.20
N VAL A 129 12.53 21.11 -20.11
CA VAL A 129 14.00 21.21 -20.03
C VAL A 129 14.64 19.83 -20.08
N GLN A 130 14.09 18.87 -19.35
CA GLN A 130 14.54 17.48 -19.30
C GLN A 130 14.64 16.87 -20.70
N LYS A 131 13.58 16.96 -21.51
CA LYS A 131 13.56 16.41 -22.86
C LYS A 131 14.57 17.10 -23.77
N ALA A 132 14.65 18.43 -23.72
CA ALA A 132 15.65 19.16 -24.49
C ALA A 132 17.07 18.70 -24.13
N TYR A 133 17.32 18.47 -22.84
CA TYR A 133 18.59 17.98 -22.33
C TYR A 133 18.89 16.54 -22.80
N LEU A 134 17.91 15.63 -22.76
CA LEU A 134 18.06 14.25 -23.25
C LEU A 134 18.30 14.19 -24.76
N ILE A 135 17.56 14.98 -25.55
CA ILE A 135 17.72 15.08 -27.00
C ILE A 135 19.14 15.54 -27.35
N ALA A 136 19.67 16.54 -26.63
CA ALA A 136 21.02 17.04 -26.84
C ALA A 136 22.11 15.98 -26.59
N HIS A 137 21.81 14.93 -25.80
CA HIS A 137 22.68 13.79 -25.53
C HIS A 137 22.37 12.55 -26.37
N GLY A 138 21.55 12.71 -27.42
CA GLY A 138 21.18 11.63 -28.34
C GLY A 138 20.36 10.52 -27.68
N ILE A 139 19.50 10.87 -26.72
CA ILE A 139 18.55 9.97 -26.09
C ILE A 139 17.17 10.24 -26.68
N ASP A 140 16.54 9.18 -27.21
CA ASP A 140 15.22 9.27 -27.83
C ASP A 140 14.12 9.52 -26.78
N VAL A 141 13.30 10.53 -27.03
CA VAL A 141 12.14 10.91 -26.22
C VAL A 141 10.93 11.13 -27.12
N ALA A 142 9.73 11.10 -26.56
CA ALA A 142 8.50 11.34 -27.33
C ALA A 142 8.55 12.72 -28.02
N HIS A 143 8.28 12.74 -29.33
CA HIS A 143 8.20 13.97 -30.11
C HIS A 143 7.00 14.81 -29.67
N GLY A 144 7.19 16.12 -29.57
CA GLY A 144 6.15 17.01 -29.06
C GLY A 144 6.45 18.48 -29.24
N ILE A 145 5.47 19.29 -28.82
CA ILE A 145 5.60 20.74 -28.68
C ILE A 145 5.38 21.14 -27.22
N SER A 146 6.08 22.19 -26.79
CA SER A 146 5.84 22.85 -25.50
C SER A 146 5.07 24.15 -25.71
N ILE A 147 4.12 24.43 -24.83
CA ILE A 147 3.30 25.65 -24.84
C ILE A 147 3.49 26.34 -23.50
N THR A 148 3.90 27.61 -23.53
CA THR A 148 4.02 28.42 -22.30
C THR A 148 2.65 28.86 -21.80
N PRO A 149 2.49 29.16 -20.50
CA PRO A 149 1.24 29.72 -19.97
C PRO A 149 0.78 30.96 -20.73
N LYS A 150 1.72 31.83 -21.11
CA LYS A 150 1.44 33.08 -21.83
C LYS A 150 0.87 32.82 -23.22
N GLU A 151 1.43 31.88 -23.97
CA GLU A 151 0.92 31.51 -25.29
C GLU A 151 -0.48 30.89 -25.19
N LEU A 152 -0.71 30.02 -24.21
CA LEU A 152 -1.97 29.31 -24.03
C LEU A 152 -3.17 30.23 -23.83
N HIS A 153 -2.95 31.44 -23.30
CA HIS A 153 -3.98 32.47 -23.16
C HIS A 153 -4.47 33.05 -24.49
N THR A 154 -3.63 33.01 -25.53
CA THR A 154 -3.89 33.65 -26.83
C THR A 154 -4.07 32.64 -27.96
N LEU A 155 -3.66 31.39 -27.75
CA LEU A 155 -3.71 30.35 -28.78
C LEU A 155 -5.14 29.91 -29.05
N THR A 156 -5.47 29.81 -30.34
CA THR A 156 -6.68 29.10 -30.79
C THR A 156 -6.38 27.63 -31.03
N LYS A 157 -7.45 26.82 -31.10
CA LYS A 157 -7.37 25.39 -31.46
C LYS A 157 -6.68 25.20 -32.82
N GLU A 158 -7.02 26.01 -33.81
CA GLU A 158 -6.51 25.91 -35.18
C GLU A 158 -5.00 26.19 -35.22
N GLN A 159 -4.52 27.15 -34.42
CA GLN A 159 -3.09 27.43 -34.29
C GLN A 159 -2.34 26.28 -33.62
N LEU A 160 -2.94 25.63 -32.61
CA LEU A 160 -2.35 24.44 -31.98
C LEU A 160 -2.25 23.28 -32.97
N LEU A 161 -3.32 22.99 -33.72
CA LEU A 161 -3.32 21.95 -34.75
C LEU A 161 -2.27 22.22 -35.82
N SER A 162 -2.17 23.46 -36.31
CA SER A 162 -1.14 23.83 -37.29
C SER A 162 0.29 23.65 -36.75
N ARG A 163 0.53 23.96 -35.46
CA ARG A 163 1.83 23.69 -34.82
C ARG A 163 2.14 22.20 -34.72
N LEU A 164 1.15 21.35 -34.46
CA LEU A 164 1.31 19.90 -34.44
C LEU A 164 1.66 19.38 -35.84
N GLU A 165 0.91 19.81 -36.86
CA GLU A 165 1.16 19.43 -38.27
C GLU A 165 2.56 19.84 -38.74
N GLN A 166 3.01 21.05 -38.41
CA GLN A 166 4.37 21.54 -38.73
C GLN A 166 5.48 20.69 -38.07
N LYS A 167 5.16 19.98 -36.99
CA LYS A 167 6.06 19.05 -36.29
C LYS A 167 5.84 17.60 -36.68
N GLY A 168 4.98 17.33 -37.66
CA GLY A 168 4.66 15.97 -38.13
C GLY A 168 3.83 15.18 -37.12
N LEU A 169 3.12 15.84 -36.20
CA LEU A 169 2.28 15.21 -35.18
C LEU A 169 0.82 15.22 -35.64
N SER A 170 0.16 14.08 -35.50
CA SER A 170 -1.28 13.91 -35.71
C SER A 170 -1.95 13.37 -34.45
N LEU A 171 -3.27 13.54 -34.36
CA LEU A 171 -4.05 12.91 -33.31
C LEU A 171 -4.07 11.37 -33.49
N PRO A 172 -4.07 10.59 -32.40
CA PRO A 172 -4.13 11.03 -31.01
C PRO A 172 -2.80 11.55 -30.45
N VAL A 173 -2.88 12.52 -29.53
CA VAL A 173 -1.74 13.09 -28.79
C VAL A 173 -1.93 12.97 -27.29
N ILE A 174 -0.84 13.01 -26.54
CA ILE A 174 -0.85 13.06 -25.07
C ILE A 174 -0.52 14.49 -24.62
N VAL A 175 -1.40 15.08 -23.83
CA VAL A 175 -1.23 16.40 -23.21
C VAL A 175 -0.79 16.21 -21.76
N LYS A 176 0.26 16.90 -21.32
CA LYS A 176 0.85 16.78 -19.97
C LYS A 176 1.24 18.14 -19.39
N PRO A 177 1.07 18.36 -18.07
CA PRO A 177 1.72 19.47 -17.37
C PRO A 177 3.24 19.33 -17.38
N ALA A 178 3.96 20.46 -17.35
CA ALA A 178 5.42 20.47 -17.39
C ALA A 178 6.09 20.08 -16.05
N HIS A 179 5.42 20.30 -14.91
CA HIS A 179 6.01 20.26 -13.56
C HIS A 179 5.25 19.37 -12.57
N GLU A 180 4.43 18.44 -13.05
CA GLU A 180 3.69 17.50 -12.18
C GLU A 180 4.14 16.06 -12.38
N GLY A 181 4.06 15.28 -11.29
CA GLY A 181 4.28 13.84 -11.26
C GLY A 181 2.99 13.02 -11.34
N SER A 182 3.11 11.71 -11.11
CA SER A 182 1.97 10.79 -10.85
C SER A 182 0.81 10.81 -11.86
N SER A 183 1.09 11.13 -13.12
CA SER A 183 0.08 11.25 -14.20
C SER A 183 -1.03 12.28 -13.95
N LEU A 184 -0.80 13.25 -13.06
CA LEU A 184 -1.80 14.26 -12.73
C LEU A 184 -1.98 15.22 -13.92
N GLY A 185 -3.24 15.43 -14.32
CA GLY A 185 -3.58 16.32 -15.45
C GLY A 185 -3.14 15.84 -16.83
N ILE A 186 -2.82 14.55 -16.99
CA ILE A 186 -2.53 13.95 -18.30
C ILE A 186 -3.83 13.64 -19.04
N ALA A 187 -3.91 13.95 -20.34
CA ALA A 187 -5.03 13.60 -21.20
C ALA A 187 -4.58 12.99 -22.53
N SER A 188 -5.26 11.93 -22.98
CA SER A 188 -5.14 11.39 -24.35
C SER A 188 -6.21 12.05 -25.23
N VAL A 189 -5.79 12.95 -26.11
CA VAL A 189 -6.69 13.71 -26.98
C VAL A 189 -6.82 13.02 -28.33
N THR A 190 -8.03 12.56 -28.67
CA THR A 190 -8.37 11.95 -29.97
C THR A 190 -9.21 12.89 -30.84
N ASP A 191 -10.00 13.78 -30.24
CA ASP A 191 -10.81 14.78 -30.94
C ASP A 191 -10.07 16.14 -30.95
N PRO A 192 -9.92 16.80 -32.11
CA PRO A 192 -9.32 18.13 -32.18
C PRO A 192 -9.97 19.17 -31.25
N ASN A 193 -11.27 19.06 -30.98
CA ASN A 193 -12.01 19.98 -30.11
C ASN A 193 -11.57 19.91 -28.65
N ASP A 194 -11.03 18.77 -28.22
CA ASP A 194 -10.59 18.55 -26.84
C ASP A 194 -9.16 19.03 -26.60
N LEU A 195 -8.40 19.37 -27.66
CA LEU A 195 -6.99 19.73 -27.55
C LEU A 195 -6.73 20.97 -26.70
N LEU A 196 -7.41 22.07 -26.99
CA LEU A 196 -7.25 23.32 -26.24
C LEU A 196 -7.78 23.19 -24.79
N PRO A 197 -8.99 22.63 -24.54
CA PRO A 197 -9.46 22.33 -23.18
C PRO A 197 -8.49 21.46 -22.37
N ALA A 198 -7.92 20.41 -22.98
CA ALA A 198 -6.94 19.55 -22.33
C ALA A 198 -5.68 20.32 -21.93
N CYS A 199 -5.16 21.20 -22.81
CA CYS A 199 -4.02 22.05 -22.49
C CYS A 199 -4.33 23.03 -21.35
N GLN A 200 -5.51 23.65 -21.36
CA GLN A 200 -5.95 24.55 -20.29
C GLN A 200 -6.06 23.84 -18.94
N THR A 201 -6.56 22.60 -18.95
CA THR A 201 -6.67 21.74 -17.77
C THR A 201 -5.29 21.38 -17.23
N ALA A 202 -4.41 20.85 -18.10
CA ALA A 202 -3.04 20.50 -17.75
C ALA A 202 -2.25 21.71 -17.20
N SER A 203 -2.42 22.89 -17.79
CA SER A 203 -1.77 24.12 -17.31
C SER A 203 -2.26 24.55 -15.92
N SER A 204 -3.45 24.14 -15.51
CA SER A 204 -4.13 24.59 -14.28
C SER A 204 -4.22 23.51 -13.19
N VAL A 205 -3.42 22.44 -13.30
CA VAL A 205 -3.38 21.36 -12.29
C VAL A 205 -2.99 21.89 -10.91
N ASP A 206 -1.99 22.78 -10.84
CA ASP A 206 -1.69 23.51 -9.61
C ASP A 206 -2.62 24.74 -9.53
N PRO A 207 -3.56 24.78 -8.56
CA PRO A 207 -4.49 25.90 -8.43
C PRO A 207 -3.80 27.22 -8.08
N ARG A 208 -2.55 27.18 -7.60
CA ARG A 208 -1.79 28.38 -7.18
C ARG A 208 -1.09 29.07 -8.35
N ARG A 209 -0.78 28.35 -9.43
CA ARG A 209 -0.01 28.90 -10.56
C ARG A 209 -0.19 28.08 -11.83
N LYS A 210 -0.40 28.78 -12.94
CA LYS A 210 -0.36 28.16 -14.28
C LYS A 210 1.05 27.73 -14.69
N GLN A 211 1.15 26.56 -15.31
CA GLN A 211 2.41 25.96 -15.76
C GLN A 211 2.43 25.69 -17.27
N GLY A 212 3.62 25.45 -17.79
CA GLY A 212 3.80 25.03 -19.19
C GLY A 212 3.14 23.68 -19.44
N VAL A 213 2.83 23.41 -20.70
CA VAL A 213 2.19 22.17 -21.14
C VAL A 213 2.99 21.58 -22.28
N ILE A 214 3.06 20.25 -22.32
CA ILE A 214 3.64 19.51 -23.42
C ILE A 214 2.53 18.74 -24.13
N VAL A 215 2.56 18.76 -25.47
CA VAL A 215 1.69 17.96 -26.32
C VAL A 215 2.57 17.03 -27.14
N GLU A 216 2.42 15.72 -26.96
CA GLU A 216 3.32 14.69 -27.46
C GLU A 216 2.60 13.69 -28.35
N GLU A 217 3.33 13.02 -29.23
CA GLU A 217 2.82 11.85 -29.95
C GLU A 217 2.31 10.79 -28.95
N LYS A 218 1.22 10.12 -29.32
CA LYS A 218 0.80 8.92 -28.60
C LYS A 218 1.66 7.75 -29.06
N LEU A 219 2.54 7.30 -28.17
CA LEU A 219 3.38 6.13 -28.42
C LEU A 219 2.54 4.84 -28.39
N SER A 220 2.97 3.88 -29.19
CA SER A 220 2.43 2.51 -29.21
C SER A 220 3.57 1.52 -29.02
N GLY A 221 3.25 0.33 -28.53
CA GLY A 221 4.22 -0.71 -28.21
C GLY A 221 4.16 -1.13 -26.74
N MET A 222 5.26 -1.68 -26.24
CA MET A 222 5.35 -2.16 -24.86
C MET A 222 5.76 -1.01 -23.93
N GLU A 223 4.87 -0.58 -23.05
CA GLU A 223 5.20 0.35 -21.97
C GLU A 223 6.08 -0.36 -20.93
N PHE A 224 7.18 0.27 -20.55
CA PHE A 224 8.12 -0.26 -19.57
C PHE A 224 8.42 0.75 -18.47
N VAL A 225 8.78 0.20 -17.31
CA VAL A 225 9.39 0.93 -16.21
C VAL A 225 10.73 0.29 -15.89
N CYS A 226 11.79 1.10 -15.81
CA CYS A 226 13.12 0.65 -15.44
C CYS A 226 13.62 1.47 -14.25
N VAL A 227 13.91 0.79 -13.14
CA VAL A 227 14.61 1.41 -12.02
C VAL A 227 16.11 1.25 -12.23
N THR A 228 16.83 2.36 -12.06
CA THR A 228 18.29 2.34 -12.02
C THR A 228 18.81 2.73 -10.64
N LEU A 229 19.96 2.21 -10.28
CA LEU A 229 20.70 2.51 -9.05
C LEU A 229 22.10 2.97 -9.40
N GLN A 230 22.64 3.89 -8.61
CA GLN A 230 24.05 4.24 -8.67
C GLN A 230 24.83 3.45 -7.63
N LYS A 231 25.83 2.69 -8.07
CA LYS A 231 26.75 1.93 -7.22
C LYS A 231 28.17 2.45 -7.45
N GLY A 232 28.63 3.32 -6.56
CA GLY A 232 29.89 4.05 -6.78
C GLY A 232 29.78 4.97 -7.98
N SER A 233 30.67 4.83 -8.96
CA SER A 233 30.62 5.59 -10.23
C SER A 233 29.76 4.93 -11.30
N GLU A 234 29.31 3.70 -11.10
CA GLU A 234 28.55 2.94 -12.10
C GLU A 234 27.04 3.06 -11.88
N TYR A 235 26.30 3.06 -12.99
CA TYR A 235 24.85 2.98 -13.00
C TYR A 235 24.43 1.57 -13.41
N VAL A 236 23.61 0.93 -12.59
CA VAL A 236 23.08 -0.42 -12.83
C VAL A 236 21.56 -0.36 -12.88
N SER A 237 20.96 -1.19 -13.73
CA SER A 237 19.50 -1.27 -13.87
C SER A 237 19.00 -2.57 -13.27
N PHE A 238 17.86 -2.51 -12.58
CA PHE A 238 17.13 -3.72 -12.23
C PHE A 238 16.39 -4.29 -13.45
N PRO A 239 15.90 -5.55 -13.39
CA PRO A 239 15.09 -6.13 -14.45
C PRO A 239 13.85 -5.26 -14.70
N LEU A 240 13.67 -4.80 -15.94
CA LEU A 240 12.55 -3.90 -16.24
C LEU A 240 11.19 -4.59 -16.10
N THR A 241 10.18 -3.78 -15.78
CA THR A 241 8.78 -4.20 -15.69
C THR A 241 8.06 -3.77 -16.96
N GLU A 242 7.28 -4.67 -17.55
CA GLU A 242 6.27 -4.35 -18.55
C GLU A 242 4.98 -3.92 -17.84
N VAL A 243 4.40 -2.82 -18.29
CA VAL A 243 3.11 -2.30 -17.81
C VAL A 243 2.04 -2.62 -18.83
N VAL A 244 1.04 -3.40 -18.42
CA VAL A 244 -0.15 -3.68 -19.21
C VAL A 244 -1.34 -2.96 -18.56
N ILE A 245 -1.76 -1.87 -19.19
CA ILE A 245 -2.89 -1.05 -18.76
C ILE A 245 -4.23 -1.77 -19.00
N GLU A 246 -5.30 -1.32 -18.33
CA GLU A 246 -6.65 -1.85 -18.54
C GLU A 246 -7.14 -1.66 -19.99
N GLU A 247 -7.90 -2.62 -20.54
CA GLU A 247 -8.33 -2.63 -21.95
C GLU A 247 -9.08 -1.36 -22.41
N LYS A 248 -9.73 -0.66 -21.48
CA LYS A 248 -10.50 0.58 -21.75
C LYS A 248 -9.74 1.85 -21.39
N SER A 249 -8.53 1.72 -20.85
CA SER A 249 -7.69 2.86 -20.50
C SER A 249 -6.80 3.27 -21.66
N HIS A 250 -6.44 4.55 -21.69
CA HIS A 250 -5.54 5.10 -22.69
C HIS A 250 -4.18 5.49 -22.11
N ILE A 251 -4.04 5.45 -20.79
CA ILE A 251 -2.85 5.85 -20.04
C ILE A 251 -2.70 4.99 -18.78
N PHE A 252 -1.49 4.91 -18.25
CA PHE A 252 -1.25 4.40 -16.91
C PHE A 252 -1.47 5.52 -15.87
N ASP A 253 -2.73 5.62 -15.41
CA ASP A 253 -3.19 6.69 -14.51
C ASP A 253 -2.85 6.45 -13.02
N TYR A 254 -3.24 7.41 -12.17
CA TYR A 254 -3.01 7.38 -10.72
C TYR A 254 -3.64 6.16 -10.04
N GLU A 255 -4.89 5.81 -10.39
CA GLU A 255 -5.56 4.66 -9.79
C GLU A 255 -4.84 3.36 -10.17
N GLN A 256 -4.48 3.20 -11.45
CA GLN A 256 -3.74 2.04 -11.94
C GLN A 256 -2.34 1.92 -11.32
N LYS A 257 -1.71 3.04 -10.94
CA LYS A 257 -0.41 3.08 -10.26
C LYS A 257 -0.48 2.55 -8.82
N TYR A 258 -1.48 2.99 -8.06
CA TYR A 258 -1.52 2.83 -6.60
C TYR A 258 -2.58 1.85 -6.07
N MET A 259 -3.62 1.53 -6.85
CA MET A 259 -4.62 0.54 -6.45
C MET A 259 -4.20 -0.88 -6.84
N PRO A 260 -4.26 -1.86 -5.91
CA PRO A 260 -4.03 -3.26 -6.23
C PRO A 260 -4.97 -3.78 -7.33
N GLY A 261 -4.43 -4.53 -8.28
CA GLY A 261 -5.21 -5.31 -9.26
C GLY A 261 -5.73 -4.56 -10.50
N ARG A 262 -5.51 -3.24 -10.63
CA ARG A 262 -5.98 -2.45 -11.78
C ARG A 262 -5.11 -2.64 -13.03
N ALA A 263 -3.79 -2.52 -12.93
CA ALA A 263 -2.86 -2.81 -14.02
C ALA A 263 -2.05 -4.08 -13.78
N LEU A 264 -1.73 -4.81 -14.85
CA LEU A 264 -0.83 -5.96 -14.77
C LEU A 264 0.62 -5.48 -14.93
N LYS A 265 1.43 -5.78 -13.92
CA LYS A 265 2.87 -5.46 -13.88
C LYS A 265 3.65 -6.76 -14.06
N VAL A 266 4.29 -6.95 -15.21
CA VAL A 266 5.05 -8.18 -15.51
C VAL A 266 6.54 -7.91 -15.36
N THR A 267 7.17 -8.56 -14.38
CA THR A 267 8.61 -8.43 -14.09
C THR A 267 9.22 -9.84 -14.04
N PRO A 268 10.31 -10.12 -14.78
CA PRO A 268 10.88 -9.27 -15.85
C PRO A 268 9.91 -9.08 -17.03
N ALA A 269 10.09 -8.01 -17.80
CA ALA A 269 9.30 -7.73 -19.00
C ALA A 269 9.43 -8.84 -20.06
N ARG A 270 8.38 -9.06 -20.85
CA ARG A 270 8.30 -10.18 -21.82
C ARG A 270 8.98 -9.89 -23.17
N CYS A 271 9.77 -8.83 -23.28
CA CYS A 271 10.51 -8.50 -24.50
C CYS A 271 11.72 -9.41 -24.71
N SER A 272 12.32 -9.36 -25.92
CA SER A 272 13.56 -10.10 -26.20
C SER A 272 14.73 -9.61 -25.34
N GLU A 273 15.74 -10.46 -25.17
CA GLU A 273 16.94 -10.13 -24.41
C GLU A 273 17.70 -8.94 -25.03
N GLU A 274 17.77 -8.86 -26.35
CA GLU A 274 18.38 -7.73 -27.06
C GLU A 274 17.61 -6.43 -26.82
N ALA A 275 16.27 -6.48 -26.77
CA ALA A 275 15.46 -5.32 -26.44
C ALA A 275 15.68 -4.90 -24.98
N ARG A 276 15.76 -5.86 -24.05
CA ARG A 276 16.04 -5.63 -22.63
C ARG A 276 17.38 -4.91 -22.43
N VAL A 277 18.44 -5.38 -23.09
CA VAL A 277 19.77 -4.74 -23.04
C VAL A 277 19.73 -3.30 -23.55
N ARG A 278 19.06 -3.04 -24.68
CA ARG A 278 18.93 -1.68 -25.24
C ARG A 278 18.14 -0.74 -24.33
N ILE A 279 17.06 -1.22 -23.72
CA ILE A 279 16.27 -0.44 -22.76
C ILE A 279 17.11 -0.10 -21.53
N CYS A 280 17.80 -1.09 -20.96
CA CYS A 280 18.65 -0.88 -19.79
C CYS A 280 19.78 0.11 -20.09
N ASP A 281 20.44 0.04 -21.25
CA ASP A 281 21.49 0.99 -21.64
C ASP A 281 20.94 2.43 -21.80
N ALA A 282 19.79 2.58 -22.46
CA ALA A 282 19.14 3.90 -22.60
C ALA A 282 18.78 4.51 -21.23
N CYS A 283 18.22 3.72 -20.32
CA CYS A 283 17.86 4.17 -18.97
C CYS A 283 19.10 4.51 -18.12
N ARG A 284 20.16 3.70 -18.24
CA ARG A 284 21.45 3.95 -17.58
C ARG A 284 22.05 5.27 -18.04
N ARG A 285 22.13 5.49 -19.36
CA ARG A 285 22.64 6.74 -19.96
C ARG A 285 21.79 7.95 -19.55
N ALA A 286 20.46 7.81 -19.54
CA ALA A 286 19.58 8.89 -19.11
C ALA A 286 19.79 9.25 -17.63
N SER A 287 19.96 8.27 -16.75
CA SER A 287 20.22 8.50 -15.32
C SER A 287 21.58 9.18 -15.08
N GLU A 288 22.59 8.81 -15.85
CA GLU A 288 23.91 9.44 -15.83
C GLU A 288 23.84 10.90 -16.30
N VAL A 289 23.23 11.15 -17.48
CA VAL A 289 23.08 12.48 -18.07
C VAL A 289 22.28 13.41 -17.14
N LEU A 290 21.18 12.93 -16.58
CA LEU A 290 20.32 13.70 -15.68
C LEU A 290 20.87 13.81 -14.25
N GLN A 291 22.02 13.20 -13.94
CA GLN A 291 22.61 13.17 -12.59
C GLN A 291 21.64 12.64 -11.53
N PHE A 292 20.89 11.60 -11.87
CA PHE A 292 20.03 10.92 -10.91
C PHE A 292 20.87 10.01 -10.01
N ASN A 293 21.43 10.59 -8.95
CA ASN A 293 22.22 9.86 -7.98
C ASN A 293 21.36 8.92 -7.13
N THR A 294 21.99 7.86 -6.63
CA THR A 294 21.41 6.82 -5.75
C THR A 294 20.37 5.93 -6.46
N ILE A 295 19.28 6.51 -6.97
CA ILE A 295 18.13 5.80 -7.53
C ILE A 295 17.40 6.66 -8.56
N SER A 296 16.82 6.03 -9.58
CA SER A 296 15.88 6.66 -10.50
C SER A 296 14.80 5.69 -10.95
N ARG A 297 13.67 6.23 -11.42
CA ARG A 297 12.63 5.47 -12.13
C ARG A 297 12.44 6.07 -13.51
N ILE A 298 12.61 5.29 -14.55
CA ILE A 298 12.47 5.74 -15.94
C ILE A 298 11.34 4.96 -16.59
N ASP A 299 10.33 5.71 -17.03
CA ASP A 299 9.16 5.19 -17.73
C ASP A 299 9.32 5.45 -19.24
N GLY A 300 8.97 4.49 -20.10
CA GLY A 300 9.17 4.59 -21.54
C GLY A 300 8.41 3.55 -22.37
N PHE A 301 8.64 3.55 -23.68
CA PHE A 301 8.04 2.61 -24.63
C PHE A 301 9.11 1.93 -25.47
N LEU A 302 8.95 0.61 -25.67
CA LEU A 302 9.56 -0.11 -26.78
C LEU A 302 8.55 -0.16 -27.92
N THR A 303 8.80 0.61 -28.97
CA THR A 303 7.89 0.75 -30.10
C THR A 303 7.99 -0.42 -31.09
N PRO A 304 6.97 -0.66 -31.95
CA PRO A 304 7.00 -1.78 -32.92
C PRO A 304 8.15 -1.73 -33.92
N ASP A 305 8.62 -0.53 -34.28
CA ASP A 305 9.81 -0.28 -35.10
C ASP A 305 11.12 -0.45 -34.32
N GLY A 306 11.04 -0.82 -33.04
CA GLY A 306 12.17 -1.17 -32.20
C GLY A 306 12.84 0.02 -31.49
N ARG A 307 12.29 1.24 -31.56
CA ARG A 307 12.84 2.39 -30.83
C ARG A 307 12.58 2.25 -29.32
N VAL A 308 13.53 2.74 -28.53
CA VAL A 308 13.38 2.87 -27.07
C VAL A 308 13.15 4.33 -26.78
N VAL A 309 11.91 4.70 -26.45
CA VAL A 309 11.51 6.09 -26.28
C VAL A 309 11.26 6.37 -24.80
N LEU A 310 12.03 7.29 -24.20
CA LEU A 310 11.85 7.68 -22.81
C LEU A 310 10.74 8.73 -22.69
N VAL A 311 9.88 8.55 -21.69
CA VAL A 311 8.69 9.38 -21.52
C VAL A 311 8.72 10.18 -20.24
N ASP A 312 9.10 9.57 -19.12
CA ASP A 312 9.08 10.21 -17.80
C ASP A 312 10.20 9.69 -16.88
N PRO A 313 11.45 10.17 -17.04
CA PRO A 313 12.52 9.98 -16.08
C PRO A 313 12.25 10.74 -14.77
N ASN A 314 12.23 10.02 -13.64
CA ASN A 314 11.97 10.53 -12.31
C ASN A 314 13.19 10.33 -11.40
N SER A 315 13.54 11.37 -10.63
CA SER A 315 14.73 11.41 -9.77
C SER A 315 14.56 10.65 -8.44
N LEU A 316 13.31 10.34 -8.06
CA LEU A 316 12.97 9.43 -6.98
C LEU A 316 11.95 8.40 -7.48
N THR A 317 11.60 7.48 -6.59
CA THR A 317 10.55 6.49 -6.84
C THR A 317 9.69 6.34 -5.60
N GLY A 318 8.40 6.06 -5.80
CA GLY A 318 7.48 5.80 -4.71
C GLY A 318 7.91 4.58 -3.89
N MET A 319 7.75 4.65 -2.57
CA MET A 319 8.14 3.60 -1.62
C MET A 319 6.93 2.84 -1.08
N SER A 320 5.82 2.80 -1.83
CA SER A 320 4.71 1.89 -1.53
C SER A 320 5.18 0.44 -1.72
N PRO A 321 4.77 -0.53 -0.89
CA PRO A 321 5.20 -1.92 -1.02
C PRO A 321 4.98 -2.57 -2.39
N THR A 322 3.99 -2.08 -3.17
CA THR A 322 3.60 -2.56 -4.51
C THR A 322 4.17 -1.73 -5.68
N THR A 323 5.11 -0.83 -5.38
CA THR A 323 5.82 -0.02 -6.38
C THR A 323 6.74 -0.87 -7.24
N PHE A 324 7.08 -0.37 -8.44
CA PHE A 324 8.00 -1.04 -9.36
C PHE A 324 9.36 -1.33 -8.73
N LEU A 325 9.88 -0.42 -7.91
CA LEU A 325 11.16 -0.57 -7.22
C LEU A 325 11.29 -1.91 -6.48
N PHE A 326 10.33 -2.25 -5.62
CA PHE A 326 10.41 -3.49 -4.85
C PHE A 326 10.17 -4.73 -5.74
N HIS A 327 9.28 -4.65 -6.73
CA HIS A 327 9.07 -5.75 -7.68
C HIS A 327 10.35 -6.09 -8.46
N GLN A 328 11.07 -5.07 -8.94
CA GLN A 328 12.29 -5.26 -9.70
C GLN A 328 13.46 -5.71 -8.82
N ALA A 329 13.57 -5.19 -7.59
CA ALA A 329 14.59 -5.62 -6.63
C ALA A 329 14.37 -7.06 -6.13
N ALA A 330 13.11 -7.50 -6.00
CA ALA A 330 12.76 -8.87 -5.60
C ALA A 330 13.23 -9.93 -6.60
N GLU A 331 13.37 -9.61 -7.90
CA GLU A 331 14.00 -10.50 -8.89
C GLU A 331 15.49 -10.75 -8.60
N HIS A 332 16.12 -9.88 -7.80
CA HIS A 332 17.46 -10.09 -7.24
C HIS A 332 17.45 -10.65 -5.82
N GLY A 333 16.29 -11.07 -5.32
CA GLY A 333 16.12 -11.63 -3.97
C GLY A 333 16.19 -10.60 -2.85
N MET A 334 16.15 -9.29 -3.15
CA MET A 334 16.16 -8.24 -2.13
C MET A 334 14.77 -8.05 -1.53
N SER A 335 14.68 -8.04 -0.20
CA SER A 335 13.46 -7.59 0.50
C SER A 335 13.36 -6.05 0.52
N HIS A 336 12.21 -5.51 0.93
CA HIS A 336 12.02 -4.09 1.18
C HIS A 336 13.06 -3.53 2.15
N THR A 337 13.33 -4.27 3.24
CA THR A 337 14.35 -3.93 4.23
C THR A 337 15.74 -3.87 3.62
N ASP A 338 16.13 -4.91 2.87
CA ASP A 338 17.46 -4.99 2.27
C ASP A 338 17.68 -3.81 1.32
N LEU A 339 16.67 -3.48 0.51
CA LEU A 339 16.75 -2.39 -0.44
C LEU A 339 16.82 -1.03 0.22
N ILE A 340 15.92 -0.72 1.15
CA ILE A 340 15.89 0.58 1.83
C ILE A 340 17.20 0.82 2.58
N ASN A 341 17.72 -0.20 3.28
CA ASN A 341 19.00 -0.10 4.00
C ASN A 341 20.19 -0.04 3.03
N PHE A 342 20.14 -0.74 1.90
CA PHE A 342 21.16 -0.61 0.85
C PHE A 342 21.24 0.82 0.31
N LEU A 343 20.10 1.47 0.02
CA LEU A 343 20.07 2.83 -0.52
C LEU A 343 20.69 3.86 0.43
N ILE A 344 20.32 3.82 1.71
CA ILE A 344 20.92 4.71 2.71
C ILE A 344 22.41 4.41 2.93
N GLU A 345 22.83 3.14 2.92
CA GLU A 345 24.25 2.80 3.05
C GLU A 345 25.09 3.33 1.88
N GLN A 346 24.60 3.22 0.64
CA GLN A 346 25.28 3.79 -0.53
C GLN A 346 25.45 5.30 -0.37
N GLU A 347 24.40 5.99 0.06
CA GLU A 347 24.44 7.43 0.23
C GLU A 347 25.35 7.86 1.39
N LEU A 348 25.28 7.18 2.53
CA LEU A 348 26.19 7.45 3.64
C LEU A 348 27.66 7.22 3.26
N ARG A 349 27.95 6.25 2.36
CA ARG A 349 29.30 6.06 1.77
C ARG A 349 29.71 7.23 0.90
N SER A 350 28.83 7.76 0.06
CA SER A 350 29.15 8.89 -0.82
C SER A 350 29.52 10.16 -0.03
N TYR A 351 28.90 10.38 1.14
CA TYR A 351 29.26 11.46 2.07
C TYR A 351 30.44 11.14 3.01
N GLY A 352 31.01 9.93 2.94
CA GLY A 352 32.12 9.51 3.83
C GLY A 352 31.70 9.25 5.29
N ILE A 353 30.40 9.11 5.57
CA ILE A 353 29.85 8.95 6.92
C ILE A 353 30.01 7.51 7.43
N THR A 354 29.87 6.51 6.55
CA THR A 354 29.97 5.07 6.91
C THR A 354 31.37 4.65 7.37
N ALA A 355 32.44 5.30 6.89
CA ALA A 355 33.81 5.01 7.32
C ALA A 355 34.05 5.30 8.81
N GLN A 356 33.25 6.20 9.41
CA GLN A 356 33.32 6.52 10.85
C GLN A 356 32.45 5.56 11.71
N HIS A 357 31.44 4.93 11.12
CA HIS A 357 30.49 4.05 11.83
C HIS A 357 30.87 2.56 11.75
N HIS A 358 31.37 2.07 10.61
CA HIS A 358 31.72 0.65 10.41
C HIS A 358 33.12 0.26 10.89
N ALA A 359 34.10 1.19 10.91
CA ALA A 359 35.46 0.91 11.36
C ALA A 359 35.55 0.49 12.85
N LYS A 360 34.52 0.76 13.66
CA LYS A 360 34.42 0.28 15.05
C LYS A 360 33.58 -0.99 15.23
N ALA A 361 32.72 -1.34 14.28
CA ALA A 361 31.84 -2.51 14.36
C ALA A 361 32.60 -3.83 14.09
N PHE A 362 33.64 -3.79 13.25
CA PHE A 362 34.43 -4.98 12.88
C PHE A 362 35.36 -5.51 14.00
N SER A 363 35.37 -4.89 15.19
CA SER A 363 36.17 -5.34 16.34
C SER A 363 35.40 -6.09 17.42
N MET A 364 34.10 -6.29 17.27
CA MET A 364 33.35 -7.19 18.15
C MET A 364 33.10 -8.50 17.43
N SER A 365 33.71 -9.58 17.94
CA SER A 365 33.28 -10.94 17.65
C SER A 365 31.80 -11.05 18.02
N SER A 366 30.92 -10.93 17.02
CA SER A 366 29.50 -11.16 17.22
C SER A 366 29.29 -12.66 17.42
N SER A 367 29.02 -13.07 18.65
CA SER A 367 28.27 -14.31 18.85
C SER A 367 26.98 -14.18 18.06
N VAL A 368 26.82 -14.96 16.98
CA VAL A 368 25.59 -14.99 16.19
C VAL A 368 24.50 -15.53 17.12
N ILE A 369 23.65 -14.64 17.64
CA ILE A 369 22.47 -15.08 18.38
C ILE A 369 21.56 -15.76 17.35
N PRO A 370 21.19 -17.04 17.54
CA PRO A 370 20.31 -17.73 16.61
C PRO A 370 18.96 -16.99 16.54
N LYS A 371 18.51 -16.68 15.33
CA LYS A 371 17.19 -16.05 15.10
C LYS A 371 16.09 -17.06 15.37
N ILE A 372 14.95 -16.58 15.85
CA ILE A 372 13.73 -17.38 15.98
C ILE A 372 13.13 -17.50 14.58
N ARG A 373 12.94 -18.72 14.08
CA ARG A 373 12.36 -18.99 12.76
C ARG A 373 10.84 -18.95 12.87
N VAL A 374 10.22 -18.03 12.15
CA VAL A 374 8.77 -17.79 12.20
C VAL A 374 8.14 -18.14 10.87
N ALA A 375 7.42 -19.26 10.82
CA ALA A 375 6.61 -19.61 9.65
C ALA A 375 5.37 -18.71 9.61
N VAL A 376 5.21 -17.89 8.57
CA VAL A 376 4.06 -17.00 8.42
C VAL A 376 3.11 -17.63 7.40
N LEU A 377 1.90 -17.99 7.82
CA LEU A 377 0.88 -18.54 6.95
C LEU A 377 0.07 -17.41 6.29
N LEU A 378 -0.07 -17.43 4.98
CA LEU A 378 -0.79 -16.43 4.19
C LEU A 378 -1.53 -17.05 3.00
N GLY A 379 -2.66 -16.46 2.58
CA GLY A 379 -3.55 -17.03 1.57
C GLY A 379 -4.74 -17.76 2.20
N GLY A 380 -4.89 -19.06 1.96
CA GLY A 380 -5.94 -19.90 2.54
C GLY A 380 -7.12 -20.17 1.60
N ASP A 381 -8.09 -20.93 2.11
CA ASP A 381 -9.22 -21.44 1.32
C ASP A 381 -10.46 -20.53 1.29
N SER A 382 -10.48 -19.50 2.14
CA SER A 382 -11.63 -18.62 2.31
C SER A 382 -11.76 -17.55 1.21
N ASN A 383 -12.90 -16.83 1.22
CA ASN A 383 -13.09 -15.63 0.39
C ASN A 383 -12.20 -14.45 0.85
N GLU A 384 -11.54 -14.57 2.01
CA GLU A 384 -10.65 -13.56 2.61
C GLU A 384 -9.17 -13.84 2.31
N ARG A 385 -8.89 -14.76 1.39
CA ARG A 385 -7.53 -15.16 1.02
C ARG A 385 -6.63 -14.00 0.58
N GLU A 386 -7.19 -12.96 -0.04
CA GLU A 386 -6.43 -11.76 -0.43
C GLU A 386 -6.07 -10.90 0.79
N THR A 387 -7.02 -10.74 1.74
CA THR A 387 -6.75 -10.10 3.03
C THR A 387 -5.69 -10.86 3.82
N SER A 388 -5.74 -12.19 3.76
CA SER A 388 -4.78 -13.10 4.40
C SER A 388 -3.39 -13.00 3.77
N LEU A 389 -3.33 -12.95 2.44
CA LEU A 389 -2.10 -12.70 1.69
C LEU A 389 -1.45 -11.39 2.14
N GLU A 390 -2.21 -10.30 2.17
CA GLU A 390 -1.70 -8.98 2.55
C GLU A 390 -1.33 -8.91 4.04
N SER A 391 -2.11 -9.54 4.92
CA SER A 391 -1.85 -9.56 6.37
C SER A 391 -0.56 -10.30 6.69
N GLY A 392 -0.41 -11.54 6.20
CA GLY A 392 0.81 -12.32 6.42
C GLY A 392 2.04 -11.69 5.75
N ARG A 393 1.88 -11.10 4.55
CA ARG A 393 2.95 -10.31 3.92
C ARG A 393 3.41 -9.15 4.80
N ASN A 394 2.49 -8.37 5.35
CA ASN A 394 2.83 -7.27 6.25
C ASN A 394 3.56 -7.75 7.50
N VAL A 395 3.22 -8.92 8.02
CA VAL A 395 3.97 -9.55 9.13
C VAL A 395 5.39 -9.89 8.70
N CYS A 396 5.57 -10.55 7.55
CA CYS A 396 6.90 -10.87 7.01
C CYS A 396 7.79 -9.63 6.86
N TYR A 397 7.22 -8.50 6.41
CA TYR A 397 7.95 -7.25 6.23
C TYR A 397 8.29 -6.54 7.54
N LYS A 398 7.48 -6.71 8.59
CA LYS A 398 7.61 -5.97 9.86
C LYS A 398 8.25 -6.76 11.00
N LEU A 399 8.38 -8.07 10.85
CA LEU A 399 9.15 -8.88 11.79
C LEU A 399 10.59 -8.36 11.82
N SER A 400 11.10 -8.04 13.01
CA SER A 400 12.48 -7.58 13.18
C SER A 400 13.44 -8.63 12.59
N PRO A 401 14.16 -8.30 11.51
CA PRO A 401 15.02 -9.26 10.81
C PRO A 401 16.23 -9.64 11.65
N GLN A 402 16.52 -8.92 12.73
CA GLN A 402 17.61 -9.22 13.65
C GLN A 402 17.23 -10.29 14.68
N LYS A 403 15.96 -10.35 15.08
CA LYS A 403 15.45 -11.33 16.06
C LYS A 403 14.77 -12.53 15.40
N TYR A 404 14.10 -12.30 14.28
CA TYR A 404 13.27 -13.30 13.62
C TYR A 404 13.77 -13.56 12.20
N GLU A 405 13.65 -14.82 11.77
CA GLU A 405 13.72 -15.22 10.37
C GLU A 405 12.29 -15.51 9.90
N ALA A 406 11.72 -14.65 9.07
CA ALA A 406 10.40 -14.87 8.51
C ALA A 406 10.46 -15.91 7.38
N ILE A 407 9.65 -16.96 7.49
CA ILE A 407 9.49 -18.02 6.50
C ILE A 407 8.06 -17.92 5.95
N PRO A 408 7.83 -17.16 4.86
CA PRO A 408 6.50 -17.03 4.29
C PRO A 408 6.06 -18.34 3.65
N LEU A 409 4.88 -18.84 4.06
CA LEU A 409 4.25 -20.04 3.54
C LEU A 409 2.88 -19.67 2.96
N PHE A 410 2.76 -19.78 1.64
CA PHE A 410 1.48 -19.65 0.95
C PHE A 410 0.64 -20.90 1.19
N VAL A 411 -0.59 -20.70 1.63
CA VAL A 411 -1.60 -21.74 1.81
C VAL A 411 -2.56 -21.67 0.63
N ASN A 412 -2.65 -22.73 -0.16
CA ASN A 412 -3.61 -22.78 -1.27
C ASN A 412 -5.02 -23.22 -0.81
N ASP A 413 -5.97 -23.27 -1.73
CA ASP A 413 -7.36 -23.66 -1.49
C ASP A 413 -7.51 -25.09 -0.95
N SER A 414 -6.52 -25.96 -1.20
CA SER A 414 -6.46 -27.33 -0.70
C SER A 414 -5.70 -27.46 0.63
N MET A 415 -5.34 -26.33 1.25
CA MET A 415 -4.55 -26.26 2.50
C MET A 415 -3.13 -26.83 2.38
N GLU A 416 -2.57 -26.87 1.18
CA GLU A 416 -1.17 -27.23 0.95
C GLU A 416 -0.28 -25.99 1.17
N LEU A 417 0.92 -26.20 1.71
CA LEU A 417 1.87 -25.14 2.03
C LEU A 417 2.94 -25.04 0.95
N PHE A 418 3.26 -23.82 0.53
CA PHE A 418 4.35 -23.53 -0.41
C PHE A 418 5.25 -22.43 0.14
N ARG A 419 6.54 -22.70 0.23
CA ARG A 419 7.52 -21.69 0.67
C ARG A 419 7.65 -20.61 -0.40
N LEU A 420 7.49 -19.36 0.00
CA LEU A 420 7.66 -18.22 -0.90
C LEU A 420 9.07 -17.64 -0.78
N ASP A 421 9.65 -17.28 -1.91
CA ASP A 421 10.78 -16.36 -1.98
C ASP A 421 10.29 -14.90 -2.09
N GLN A 422 11.21 -13.94 -2.15
CA GLN A 422 10.84 -12.51 -2.29
C GLN A 422 10.05 -12.23 -3.58
N LYS A 423 10.39 -12.93 -4.67
CA LYS A 423 9.74 -12.79 -5.97
C LYS A 423 8.27 -13.21 -5.94
N LEU A 424 7.95 -14.29 -5.23
CA LEU A 424 6.59 -14.78 -5.07
C LEU A 424 5.83 -13.99 -4.00
N LEU A 425 6.48 -13.62 -2.89
CA LEU A 425 5.84 -12.88 -1.79
C LEU A 425 5.27 -11.54 -2.23
N ILE A 426 5.94 -10.85 -3.18
CA ILE A 426 5.50 -9.54 -3.67
C ILE A 426 4.37 -9.59 -4.71
N LYS A 427 3.92 -10.77 -5.16
CA LYS A 427 2.86 -10.86 -6.18
C LYS A 427 1.51 -10.33 -5.67
N ASN A 428 0.78 -9.63 -6.52
CA ASN A 428 -0.39 -8.84 -6.11
C ASN A 428 -1.65 -9.64 -5.76
N SER A 429 -1.68 -10.96 -6.00
CA SER A 429 -2.86 -11.78 -5.69
C SER A 429 -2.51 -13.24 -5.41
N THR A 430 -3.41 -13.91 -4.69
CA THR A 430 -3.30 -15.36 -4.42
C THR A 430 -3.30 -16.17 -5.71
N LYS A 431 -4.10 -15.76 -6.71
CA LYS A 431 -4.15 -16.38 -8.04
C LYS A 431 -2.81 -16.30 -8.78
N ALA A 432 -2.11 -15.16 -8.70
CA ALA A 432 -0.81 -15.00 -9.33
C ALA A 432 0.26 -15.89 -8.69
N ILE A 433 0.21 -16.07 -7.37
CA ILE A 433 1.10 -16.98 -6.65
C ILE A 433 0.78 -18.43 -6.99
N ALA A 434 -0.49 -18.82 -6.92
CA ALA A 434 -0.94 -20.18 -7.22
C ALA A 434 -0.54 -20.65 -8.64
N GLY A 435 -0.49 -19.74 -9.62
CA GLY A 435 -0.02 -20.06 -10.97
C GLY A 435 1.50 -20.18 -11.14
N LEU A 436 2.29 -19.84 -10.11
CA LEU A 436 3.75 -19.83 -10.15
C LEU A 436 4.40 -20.79 -9.14
N VAL A 437 3.67 -21.25 -8.12
CA VAL A 437 4.19 -22.25 -7.18
C VAL A 437 4.34 -23.61 -7.87
N THR A 438 5.40 -24.32 -7.50
CA THR A 438 5.75 -25.63 -8.07
C THR A 438 5.91 -26.66 -6.96
N PRO A 439 5.88 -27.98 -7.27
CA PRO A 439 6.03 -29.03 -6.26
C PRO A 439 7.32 -28.92 -5.43
N GLU A 440 8.39 -28.36 -5.99
CA GLU A 440 9.67 -28.17 -5.28
C GLU A 440 9.59 -27.13 -4.15
N LEU A 441 8.60 -26.23 -4.20
CA LEU A 441 8.34 -25.26 -3.15
C LEU A 441 7.40 -25.80 -2.07
N GLN A 442 6.79 -26.97 -2.28
CA GLN A 442 5.83 -27.55 -1.36
C GLN A 442 6.51 -27.94 -0.04
N VAL A 443 5.86 -27.59 1.06
CA VAL A 443 6.26 -27.97 2.42
C VAL A 443 5.13 -28.81 3.01
N LEU A 444 5.45 -29.97 3.58
CA LEU A 444 4.44 -30.75 4.28
C LEU A 444 4.20 -30.15 5.67
N TRP A 445 2.95 -30.20 6.15
CA TRP A 445 2.63 -29.79 7.51
C TRP A 445 3.51 -30.50 8.56
N SER A 446 3.83 -31.78 8.34
CA SER A 446 4.70 -32.58 9.19
C SER A 446 6.14 -32.07 9.28
N ASP A 447 6.59 -31.27 8.31
CA ASP A 447 7.95 -30.75 8.24
C ASP A 447 8.10 -29.40 8.95
N LEU A 448 6.99 -28.76 9.35
CA LEU A 448 7.00 -27.47 10.05
C LEU A 448 7.92 -27.45 11.29
N PRO A 449 7.90 -28.47 12.18
CA PRO A 449 8.78 -28.47 13.35
C PRO A 449 10.28 -28.49 13.01
N ALA A 450 10.64 -29.00 11.83
CA ALA A 450 12.03 -29.00 11.38
C ALA A 450 12.47 -27.62 10.86
N ILE A 451 11.56 -26.83 10.30
CA ILE A 451 11.91 -25.58 9.60
C ILE A 451 11.60 -24.30 10.40
N CYS A 452 10.73 -24.35 11.41
CA CYS A 452 10.35 -23.18 12.20
C CYS A 452 10.25 -23.47 13.69
N ASP A 453 10.33 -22.42 14.49
CA ASP A 453 10.20 -22.45 15.95
C ASP A 453 8.84 -21.89 16.41
N PHE A 454 8.14 -21.14 15.54
CA PHE A 454 6.84 -20.51 15.80
C PHE A 454 6.05 -20.36 14.49
N VAL A 455 4.73 -20.47 14.56
CA VAL A 455 3.84 -20.26 13.41
C VAL A 455 3.01 -18.99 13.62
N PHE A 456 3.18 -18.01 12.73
CA PHE A 456 2.29 -16.86 12.63
C PHE A 456 1.14 -17.15 11.66
N ILE A 457 -0.07 -17.37 12.18
CA ILE A 457 -1.32 -17.51 11.42
C ILE A 457 -1.75 -16.11 10.94
N GLY A 458 -1.53 -15.83 9.67
CA GLY A 458 -2.06 -14.66 8.96
C GLY A 458 -3.26 -15.00 8.08
N LEU A 459 -4.00 -16.06 8.41
CA LEU A 459 -5.15 -16.56 7.66
C LEU A 459 -6.45 -16.02 8.28
N HIS A 460 -7.31 -15.43 7.46
CA HIS A 460 -8.63 -14.91 7.83
C HIS A 460 -9.73 -15.77 7.22
N GLY A 461 -10.82 -15.96 7.97
CA GLY A 461 -11.98 -16.76 7.58
C GLY A 461 -11.69 -18.26 7.45
N GLY A 462 -12.77 -19.03 7.30
CA GLY A 462 -12.70 -20.46 7.00
C GLY A 462 -11.83 -21.25 7.97
N LYS A 463 -10.93 -22.09 7.43
CA LYS A 463 -10.03 -22.93 8.24
C LYS A 463 -8.95 -22.16 9.00
N GLY A 464 -8.69 -20.90 8.63
CA GLY A 464 -7.74 -20.02 9.33
C GLY A 464 -8.21 -19.62 10.73
N GLU A 465 -9.53 -19.53 10.93
CA GLU A 465 -10.13 -18.97 12.15
C GLU A 465 -11.08 -19.93 12.88
N ASN A 466 -11.45 -21.06 12.28
CA ASN A 466 -12.40 -22.01 12.87
C ASN A 466 -11.79 -23.06 13.81
N GLY A 467 -10.48 -23.00 14.07
CA GLY A 467 -9.77 -23.95 14.93
C GLY A 467 -9.06 -25.08 14.18
N ALA A 468 -9.28 -25.25 12.87
CA ALA A 468 -8.67 -26.34 12.10
C ALA A 468 -7.15 -26.18 11.96
N VAL A 469 -6.67 -25.02 11.55
CA VAL A 469 -5.23 -24.73 11.43
C VAL A 469 -4.57 -24.72 12.81
N GLN A 470 -5.24 -24.16 13.82
CA GLN A 470 -4.80 -24.16 15.21
C GLN A 470 -4.56 -25.61 15.70
N GLY A 471 -5.53 -26.50 15.49
CA GLY A 471 -5.42 -27.90 15.94
C GLY A 471 -4.34 -28.68 15.21
N ALA A 472 -4.11 -28.39 13.91
CA ALA A 472 -3.00 -28.96 13.16
C ALA A 472 -1.64 -28.54 13.76
N ILE A 473 -1.48 -27.25 14.09
CA ILE A 473 -0.25 -26.71 14.67
C ILE A 473 -0.04 -27.24 16.11
N GLU A 474 -1.09 -27.29 16.93
CA GLU A 474 -1.05 -27.87 18.28
C GLU A 474 -0.61 -29.35 18.24
N THR A 475 -1.11 -30.13 17.29
CA THR A 475 -0.74 -31.54 17.09
C THR A 475 0.76 -31.70 16.77
N LEU A 476 1.34 -30.71 16.09
CA LEU A 476 2.76 -30.66 15.75
C LEU A 476 3.64 -30.14 16.91
N GLY A 477 3.04 -29.73 18.04
CA GLY A 477 3.76 -29.21 19.19
C GLY A 477 4.40 -27.84 18.97
N LEU A 478 3.90 -27.06 18.00
CA LEU A 478 4.43 -25.74 17.66
C LEU A 478 3.62 -24.61 18.33
N PRO A 479 4.27 -23.56 18.84
CA PRO A 479 3.58 -22.37 19.32
C PRO A 479 3.08 -21.51 18.15
N TYR A 480 1.98 -20.79 18.35
CA TYR A 480 1.40 -19.90 17.34
C TYR A 480 0.70 -18.68 17.94
N ASN A 481 0.35 -17.68 17.11
CA ASN A 481 -0.38 -16.48 17.55
C ASN A 481 -1.90 -16.65 17.49
N GLY A 482 -2.61 -16.02 18.44
CA GLY A 482 -4.06 -15.99 18.46
C GLY A 482 -4.68 -17.09 19.34
N PRO A 483 -6.00 -17.27 19.27
CA PRO A 483 -6.73 -18.13 20.19
C PRO A 483 -6.51 -19.64 19.95
N GLY A 484 -6.76 -20.42 21.01
CA GLY A 484 -6.83 -21.89 21.00
C GLY A 484 -7.95 -22.44 20.12
N VAL A 485 -7.88 -23.73 19.77
CA VAL A 485 -8.90 -24.43 18.96
C VAL A 485 -10.34 -24.17 19.42
N LEU A 486 -10.61 -24.31 20.72
CA LEU A 486 -11.95 -24.17 21.27
C LEU A 486 -12.49 -22.74 21.11
N ALA A 487 -11.67 -21.74 21.41
CA ALA A 487 -12.06 -20.33 21.30
C ALA A 487 -12.29 -19.95 19.83
N SER A 488 -11.40 -20.36 18.92
CA SER A 488 -11.57 -20.20 17.47
C SER A 488 -12.88 -20.83 16.97
N ALA A 489 -13.13 -22.10 17.30
CA ALA A 489 -14.32 -22.83 16.88
C ALA A 489 -15.62 -22.23 17.44
N LEU A 490 -15.58 -21.67 18.65
CA LEU A 490 -16.71 -20.97 19.24
C LEU A 490 -16.97 -19.64 18.52
N CYS A 491 -15.96 -18.80 18.40
CA CYS A 491 -16.05 -17.42 17.92
C CYS A 491 -16.47 -17.30 16.44
N ILE A 492 -16.18 -18.29 15.60
CA ILE A 492 -16.63 -18.27 14.21
C ILE A 492 -18.14 -18.45 14.07
N ASP A 493 -18.77 -19.13 15.04
CA ASP A 493 -20.22 -19.30 15.13
C ASP A 493 -20.83 -18.18 15.99
N LYS A 494 -21.41 -17.18 15.32
CA LYS A 494 -21.95 -15.98 15.98
C LYS A 494 -23.08 -16.32 16.93
N PHE A 495 -23.90 -17.31 16.58
CA PHE A 495 -25.03 -17.70 17.41
C PHE A 495 -24.57 -18.38 18.70
N LYS A 496 -23.63 -19.32 18.59
CA LYS A 496 -23.04 -19.97 19.78
C LYS A 496 -22.26 -18.98 20.64
N THR A 497 -21.49 -18.09 20.03
CA THR A 497 -20.76 -17.03 20.73
C THR A 497 -21.70 -16.14 21.53
N ASN A 498 -22.76 -15.63 20.90
CA ASN A 498 -23.74 -14.79 21.58
C ASN A 498 -24.41 -15.55 22.73
N ASN A 499 -24.81 -16.80 22.52
CA ASN A 499 -25.43 -17.60 23.59
C ASN A 499 -24.48 -17.84 24.77
N PHE A 500 -23.20 -18.10 24.50
CA PHE A 500 -22.18 -18.24 25.52
C PHE A 500 -22.00 -16.94 26.30
N LEU A 501 -21.79 -15.81 25.62
CA LEU A 501 -21.64 -14.50 26.24
C LEU A 501 -22.87 -14.09 27.06
N ARG A 502 -24.09 -14.35 26.55
CA ARG A 502 -25.34 -14.11 27.28
C ARG A 502 -25.40 -14.92 28.57
N ALA A 503 -24.97 -16.18 28.54
CA ALA A 503 -24.93 -17.04 29.73
C ALA A 503 -23.91 -16.55 30.77
N GLN A 504 -22.86 -15.84 30.35
CA GLN A 504 -21.91 -15.16 31.23
C GLN A 504 -22.39 -13.77 31.70
N GLY A 505 -23.59 -13.33 31.31
CA GLY A 505 -24.18 -12.06 31.73
C GLY A 505 -23.85 -10.85 30.84
N PHE A 506 -23.23 -11.06 29.67
CA PHE A 506 -22.99 -9.98 28.72
C PHE A 506 -24.24 -9.66 27.90
N HIS A 507 -24.36 -8.37 27.53
CA HIS A 507 -25.39 -7.92 26.61
C HIS A 507 -24.98 -8.24 25.18
N VAL A 508 -25.78 -9.07 24.51
CA VAL A 508 -25.61 -9.46 23.11
C VAL A 508 -26.95 -9.40 22.39
N PRO A 509 -26.96 -9.21 21.07
CA PRO A 509 -28.21 -9.06 20.35
C PRO A 509 -29.07 -10.32 20.43
N ASN A 510 -30.38 -10.14 20.58
CA ASN A 510 -31.33 -11.22 20.39
C ASN A 510 -31.20 -11.79 18.98
N SER A 511 -31.22 -13.11 18.86
CA SER A 511 -30.99 -13.78 17.59
C SER A 511 -31.66 -15.15 17.51
N HIS A 512 -31.91 -15.60 16.29
CA HIS A 512 -32.58 -16.85 15.98
C HIS A 512 -32.05 -17.47 14.68
N LEU A 513 -32.01 -18.80 14.61
CA LEU A 513 -31.58 -19.53 13.42
C LEU A 513 -32.77 -20.07 12.64
N ILE A 514 -32.77 -19.87 11.33
CA ILE A 514 -33.73 -20.49 10.41
C ILE A 514 -32.95 -21.43 9.49
N SER A 515 -33.35 -22.71 9.46
CA SER A 515 -32.78 -23.65 8.50
C SER A 515 -33.51 -23.60 7.16
N LYS A 516 -32.80 -23.92 6.08
CA LYS A 516 -33.37 -24.07 4.73
C LYS A 516 -34.47 -25.14 4.70
N ALA A 517 -34.29 -26.22 5.47
CA ALA A 517 -35.28 -27.28 5.56
C ALA A 517 -36.59 -26.78 6.16
N ASP A 518 -36.52 -26.02 7.26
CA ASP A 518 -37.71 -25.44 7.91
C ASP A 518 -38.38 -24.40 7.01
N TRP A 519 -37.58 -23.58 6.31
CA TRP A 519 -38.09 -22.60 5.34
C TRP A 519 -38.87 -23.24 4.21
N LEU A 520 -38.33 -24.31 3.61
CA LEU A 520 -38.97 -25.01 2.49
C LEU A 520 -40.19 -25.85 2.92
N ALA A 521 -40.24 -26.31 4.17
CA ALA A 521 -41.29 -27.21 4.64
C ALA A 521 -42.61 -26.52 5.01
N LEU A 522 -42.61 -25.25 5.40
CA LEU A 522 -43.72 -24.71 6.21
C LEU A 522 -44.49 -23.50 5.65
N GLY A 523 -44.11 -22.94 4.49
CA GLY A 523 -44.79 -21.77 3.92
C GLY A 523 -44.51 -20.47 4.69
N SER A 524 -44.35 -19.37 3.95
CA SER A 524 -43.52 -18.23 4.36
C SER A 524 -44.00 -17.43 5.59
N ASP A 525 -45.28 -17.07 5.67
CA ASP A 525 -45.64 -15.91 6.51
C ASP A 525 -46.02 -16.27 7.96
N HIS A 526 -46.72 -17.40 8.17
CA HIS A 526 -47.18 -17.80 9.51
C HIS A 526 -46.02 -18.36 10.36
N PHE A 527 -45.12 -19.12 9.73
CA PHE A 527 -43.92 -19.67 10.35
C PHE A 527 -42.96 -18.57 10.82
N LEU A 528 -42.64 -17.60 9.95
CA LEU A 528 -41.76 -16.48 10.31
C LEU A 528 -42.34 -15.65 11.46
N SER A 529 -43.64 -15.39 11.45
CA SER A 529 -44.30 -14.66 12.53
C SER A 529 -44.21 -15.38 13.88
N ALA A 530 -44.26 -16.71 13.89
CA ALA A 530 -44.12 -17.52 15.10
C ALA A 530 -42.67 -17.55 15.61
N GLU A 531 -41.69 -17.77 14.74
CA GLU A 531 -40.28 -17.81 15.12
C GLU A 531 -39.76 -16.43 15.57
N ILE A 532 -40.19 -15.33 14.93
CA ILE A 532 -39.87 -13.96 15.37
C ILE A 532 -40.41 -13.70 16.78
N LYS A 533 -41.67 -14.07 17.05
CA LYS A 533 -42.27 -13.90 18.39
C LYS A 533 -41.56 -14.74 19.44
N LYS A 534 -41.23 -16.00 19.13
CA LYS A 534 -40.50 -16.91 20.00
C LYS A 534 -39.10 -16.40 20.32
N ALA A 535 -38.44 -15.78 19.35
CA ALA A 535 -37.12 -15.17 19.49
C ALA A 535 -37.15 -13.75 20.08
N GLN A 536 -38.33 -13.21 20.42
CA GLN A 536 -38.51 -11.84 20.91
C GLN A 536 -37.92 -10.77 19.97
N LEU A 537 -37.93 -11.05 18.67
CA LEU A 537 -37.38 -10.17 17.65
C LEU A 537 -38.43 -9.13 17.19
N SER A 538 -37.98 -7.93 16.88
CA SER A 538 -38.82 -6.85 16.34
C SER A 538 -38.16 -6.22 15.12
N PHE A 539 -38.95 -5.88 14.11
CA PHE A 539 -38.43 -5.20 12.92
C PHE A 539 -37.94 -3.78 13.24
N PRO A 540 -36.90 -3.30 12.54
CA PRO A 540 -36.14 -3.98 11.49
C PRO A 540 -35.17 -5.05 12.02
N LEU A 541 -34.93 -6.09 11.22
CA LEU A 541 -34.03 -7.22 11.52
C LEU A 541 -32.84 -7.26 10.56
N VAL A 542 -31.75 -7.87 11.03
CA VAL A 542 -30.57 -8.21 10.21
C VAL A 542 -30.59 -9.70 9.91
N VAL A 543 -30.40 -10.05 8.63
CA VAL A 543 -30.26 -11.43 8.14
C VAL A 543 -28.84 -11.62 7.67
N LYS A 544 -28.14 -12.62 8.20
CA LYS A 544 -26.73 -12.93 7.86
C LYS A 544 -26.39 -14.41 8.03
N PRO A 545 -25.26 -14.91 7.49
CA PRO A 545 -24.75 -16.24 7.83
C PRO A 545 -24.32 -16.33 9.31
N HIS A 546 -24.53 -17.48 9.94
CA HIS A 546 -24.11 -17.70 11.33
C HIS A 546 -22.61 -18.05 11.46
N ASP A 547 -21.99 -18.61 10.42
CA ASP A 547 -20.72 -19.35 10.45
C ASP A 547 -19.59 -18.74 9.58
N ASP A 548 -19.76 -17.50 9.11
CA ASP A 548 -18.85 -16.88 8.14
C ASP A 548 -18.25 -15.57 8.65
N GLY A 549 -16.94 -15.36 8.50
CA GLY A 549 -16.22 -14.19 9.05
C GLY A 549 -16.59 -12.87 8.38
N CYS A 550 -17.00 -12.91 7.11
CA CYS A 550 -17.25 -11.72 6.31
C CYS A 550 -18.71 -11.23 6.35
N SER A 551 -18.90 -9.90 6.23
CA SER A 551 -20.19 -9.22 6.01
C SER A 551 -20.85 -9.54 4.65
N VAL A 552 -20.50 -10.65 4.01
CA VAL A 552 -21.08 -11.11 2.75
C VAL A 552 -22.47 -11.67 3.06
N MET A 553 -23.49 -11.26 2.29
CA MET A 553 -24.91 -11.61 2.50
C MET A 553 -25.52 -11.07 3.80
N VAL A 554 -25.14 -9.86 4.23
CA VAL A 554 -25.84 -9.13 5.30
C VAL A 554 -26.96 -8.29 4.69
N HIS A 555 -28.21 -8.57 5.08
CA HIS A 555 -29.40 -7.86 4.60
C HIS A 555 -30.20 -7.30 5.75
N LYS A 556 -30.84 -6.14 5.54
CA LYS A 556 -31.79 -5.55 6.49
C LYS A 556 -33.21 -5.82 6.00
N ALA A 557 -34.04 -6.40 6.85
CA ALA A 557 -35.46 -6.61 6.61
C ALA A 557 -36.28 -5.63 7.47
N GLY A 558 -37.13 -4.81 6.86
CA GLY A 558 -38.00 -3.87 7.56
C GLY A 558 -39.37 -4.46 7.94
N ASN A 559 -39.77 -5.57 7.32
CA ASN A 559 -41.05 -6.23 7.55
C ASN A 559 -41.00 -7.71 7.13
N LEU A 560 -42.10 -8.44 7.34
CA LEU A 560 -42.22 -9.88 7.03
C LEU A 560 -42.05 -10.19 5.53
N ALA A 561 -42.60 -9.37 4.63
CA ALA A 561 -42.53 -9.60 3.20
C ALA A 561 -41.09 -9.43 2.68
N GLU A 562 -40.38 -8.40 3.16
CA GLU A 562 -38.96 -8.19 2.87
C GLU A 562 -38.11 -9.34 3.44
N LEU A 563 -38.39 -9.79 4.66
CA LEU A 563 -37.68 -10.92 5.27
C LEU A 563 -37.84 -12.21 4.45
N ALA A 564 -39.06 -12.52 4.01
CA ALA A 564 -39.33 -13.69 3.17
C ALA A 564 -38.55 -13.62 1.84
N SER A 565 -38.58 -12.47 1.16
CA SER A 565 -37.83 -12.25 -0.08
C SER A 565 -36.31 -12.38 0.10
N ILE A 566 -35.79 -11.88 1.23
CA ILE A 566 -34.38 -12.02 1.59
C ILE A 566 -34.04 -13.50 1.82
N LEU A 567 -34.85 -14.25 2.56
CA LEU A 567 -34.60 -15.67 2.85
C LEU A 567 -34.69 -16.53 1.59
N ASP A 568 -35.64 -16.27 0.69
CA ASP A 568 -35.71 -16.92 -0.62
C ASP A 568 -34.40 -16.74 -1.38
N THR A 569 -33.92 -15.50 -1.46
CA THR A 569 -32.64 -15.18 -2.11
C THR A 569 -31.46 -15.82 -1.38
N PHE A 570 -31.42 -15.74 -0.05
CA PHE A 570 -30.36 -16.26 0.79
C PHE A 570 -30.18 -17.77 0.61
N PHE A 571 -31.28 -18.53 0.61
CA PHE A 571 -31.26 -19.98 0.45
C PHE A 571 -31.10 -20.46 -1.00
N THR A 572 -31.03 -19.55 -1.99
CA THR A 572 -30.52 -19.92 -3.33
C THR A 572 -29.01 -20.19 -3.31
N SER A 573 -28.30 -19.67 -2.31
CA SER A 573 -26.87 -19.94 -2.11
C SER A 573 -26.61 -21.35 -1.56
N SER A 574 -25.33 -21.70 -1.36
CA SER A 574 -24.92 -22.95 -0.71
C SER A 574 -25.23 -23.01 0.80
N LYS A 575 -25.60 -21.89 1.42
CA LYS A 575 -25.84 -21.79 2.87
C LYS A 575 -27.13 -22.53 3.28
N GLN A 576 -27.06 -23.22 4.41
CA GLN A 576 -28.17 -24.04 4.94
C GLN A 576 -28.90 -23.38 6.11
N VAL A 577 -28.31 -22.38 6.76
CA VAL A 577 -28.85 -21.74 7.96
C VAL A 577 -28.64 -20.23 7.88
N ALA A 578 -29.73 -19.48 8.07
CA ALA A 578 -29.73 -18.04 8.20
C ALA A 578 -29.84 -17.63 9.68
N LEU A 579 -29.07 -16.62 10.09
CA LEU A 579 -29.16 -15.98 11.39
C LEU A 579 -30.01 -14.71 11.26
N LEU A 580 -31.13 -14.68 11.97
CA LEU A 580 -31.91 -13.48 12.22
C LEU A 580 -31.39 -12.82 13.50
N GLU A 581 -31.10 -11.54 13.46
CA GLU A 581 -30.57 -10.79 14.59
C GLU A 581 -31.30 -9.44 14.72
N GLU A 582 -31.51 -8.98 15.94
CA GLU A 582 -32.06 -7.64 16.18
C GLU A 582 -31.12 -6.55 15.64
N LEU A 583 -31.70 -5.49 15.07
CA LEU A 583 -30.91 -4.34 14.64
C LEU A 583 -30.57 -3.46 15.85
N ILE A 584 -29.30 -3.41 16.21
CA ILE A 584 -28.78 -2.45 17.19
C ILE A 584 -28.50 -1.12 16.52
N VAL A 585 -29.12 -0.04 17.01
CA VAL A 585 -28.83 1.33 16.57
C VAL A 585 -27.85 1.96 17.56
N GLY A 586 -26.63 2.18 17.12
CA GLY A 586 -25.57 2.76 17.95
C GLY A 586 -24.31 3.07 17.16
N MET A 587 -23.27 3.47 17.87
CA MET A 587 -21.93 3.65 17.31
C MET A 587 -21.23 2.30 17.23
N GLU A 588 -20.79 1.91 16.03
CA GLU A 588 -19.96 0.73 15.85
C GLU A 588 -18.53 1.04 16.29
N LEU A 589 -18.01 0.20 17.19
CA LEU A 589 -16.68 0.36 17.78
C LEU A 589 -15.88 -0.93 17.59
N THR A 590 -14.63 -0.77 17.21
CA THR A 590 -13.65 -1.87 17.15
C THR A 590 -12.62 -1.68 18.25
N VAL A 591 -12.41 -2.72 19.05
CA VAL A 591 -11.48 -2.72 20.18
C VAL A 591 -10.53 -3.90 20.04
N GLY A 592 -9.24 -3.63 19.90
CA GLY A 592 -8.22 -4.68 19.95
C GLY A 592 -7.92 -5.07 21.38
N VAL A 593 -7.70 -6.36 21.63
CA VAL A 593 -7.22 -6.89 22.92
C VAL A 593 -5.96 -7.70 22.65
N ILE A 594 -4.91 -7.44 23.42
CA ILE A 594 -3.63 -8.13 23.30
C ILE A 594 -3.16 -8.63 24.66
N GLY A 595 -2.49 -9.79 24.70
CA GLY A 595 -1.92 -10.34 25.91
C GLY A 595 -2.20 -11.84 26.06
N ASN A 596 -1.36 -12.50 26.87
CA ASN A 596 -1.53 -13.91 27.24
C ASN A 596 -2.02 -13.98 28.69
N ASP A 597 -1.09 -13.83 29.65
CA ASP A 597 -1.41 -13.87 31.09
C ASP A 597 -1.98 -12.54 31.62
N THR A 598 -1.61 -11.44 30.97
CA THR A 598 -2.12 -10.09 31.29
C THR A 598 -2.63 -9.47 30.02
N ILE A 599 -3.93 -9.17 29.99
CA ILE A 599 -4.58 -8.55 28.86
C ILE A 599 -4.42 -7.03 28.90
N THR A 600 -4.31 -6.43 27.73
CA THR A 600 -4.35 -4.98 27.50
C THR A 600 -5.44 -4.71 26.49
N VAL A 601 -6.48 -3.98 26.92
CA VAL A 601 -7.57 -3.54 26.05
C VAL A 601 -7.17 -2.21 25.41
N LEU A 602 -7.01 -2.20 24.09
CA LEU A 602 -6.56 -1.03 23.34
C LEU A 602 -7.65 0.05 23.27
N PRO A 603 -7.30 1.31 22.96
CA PRO A 603 -8.29 2.37 22.80
C PRO A 603 -9.33 2.03 21.71
N PRO A 604 -10.64 2.19 21.98
CA PRO A 604 -11.68 1.95 20.99
C PRO A 604 -11.50 2.81 19.73
N SER A 605 -11.76 2.22 18.56
CA SER A 605 -11.70 2.88 17.26
C SER A 605 -13.08 2.92 16.61
N MET A 606 -13.37 3.99 15.88
CA MET A 606 -14.59 4.12 15.07
C MET A 606 -14.20 4.27 13.61
N ALA A 607 -14.75 3.42 12.74
CA ALA A 607 -14.65 3.59 11.30
C ALA A 607 -15.73 4.56 10.80
N VAL A 608 -15.36 5.55 10.00
CA VAL A 608 -16.30 6.50 9.41
C VAL A 608 -16.64 6.02 8.01
N ALA A 609 -17.82 5.42 7.83
CA ALA A 609 -18.33 5.03 6.51
C ALA A 609 -19.17 6.15 5.90
N GLN A 610 -18.83 6.62 4.69
CA GLN A 610 -19.60 7.70 4.03
C GLN A 610 -21.03 7.28 3.68
N ASN A 611 -21.27 5.99 3.38
CA ASN A 611 -22.57 5.43 2.98
C ASN A 611 -23.05 4.29 3.90
N GLY A 612 -22.61 4.27 5.16
CA GLY A 612 -23.00 3.25 6.15
C GLY A 612 -22.31 1.89 6.02
N ILE A 613 -21.68 1.57 4.88
CA ILE A 613 -20.79 0.40 4.68
C ILE A 613 -19.48 0.90 4.05
N LEU A 614 -18.34 0.45 4.56
CA LEU A 614 -17.02 0.76 3.99
C LEU A 614 -16.85 0.16 2.59
N SER A 615 -16.67 1.03 1.60
CA SER A 615 -16.34 0.67 0.22
C SER A 615 -14.91 0.12 0.09
N MET A 616 -14.63 -0.59 -1.02
CA MET A 616 -13.27 -1.05 -1.34
C MET A 616 -12.30 0.12 -1.52
N GLN A 617 -12.74 1.25 -2.10
CA GLN A 617 -11.89 2.43 -2.20
C GLN A 617 -11.50 2.94 -0.81
N GLU A 618 -12.46 3.09 0.11
CA GLU A 618 -12.19 3.54 1.49
C GLU A 618 -11.22 2.61 2.24
N LYS A 619 -11.21 1.30 1.93
CA LYS A 619 -10.31 0.33 2.56
C LYS A 619 -8.88 0.35 2.02
N PHE A 620 -8.69 0.59 0.73
CA PHE A 620 -7.41 0.30 0.06
C PHE A 620 -6.76 1.48 -0.66
N LEU A 621 -7.51 2.53 -1.00
CA LEU A 621 -6.95 3.70 -1.67
C LEU A 621 -6.37 4.67 -0.62
N PRO A 622 -5.09 5.08 -0.75
CA PRO A 622 -4.52 6.13 0.09
C PRO A 622 -5.39 7.38 0.06
N GLY A 623 -5.85 7.84 1.22
CA GLY A 623 -6.69 9.03 1.28
C GLY A 623 -8.20 8.79 1.21
N ALA A 624 -8.71 7.55 1.07
CA ALA A 624 -10.16 7.29 0.90
C ALA A 624 -10.97 7.00 2.19
N GLY A 625 -10.57 6.12 3.13
CA GLY A 625 -11.35 5.81 4.35
C GLY A 625 -10.82 6.41 5.66
N GLU A 626 -11.70 6.90 6.54
CA GLU A 626 -11.33 7.56 7.81
C GLU A 626 -11.56 6.63 9.03
N ASN A 627 -10.54 6.52 9.89
CA ASN A 627 -10.61 5.78 11.16
C ASN A 627 -10.21 6.69 12.32
N GLN A 628 -11.09 6.85 13.29
CA GLN A 628 -10.85 7.69 14.47
C GLN A 628 -10.47 6.83 15.68
N THR A 629 -9.23 6.98 16.18
CA THR A 629 -8.80 6.38 17.46
C THR A 629 -8.09 7.41 18.34
N PRO A 630 -8.47 7.56 19.62
CA PRO A 630 -9.66 6.95 20.21
C PRO A 630 -10.94 7.40 19.50
N ALA A 631 -11.99 6.60 19.58
CA ALA A 631 -13.32 6.97 19.10
C ALA A 631 -13.74 8.31 19.74
N PRO A 632 -14.53 9.15 19.06
CA PRO A 632 -14.93 10.48 19.52
C PRO A 632 -15.98 10.41 20.64
N LEU A 633 -15.60 9.83 21.77
CA LEU A 633 -16.42 9.55 22.93
C LEU A 633 -15.85 10.24 24.19
N PRO A 634 -16.70 10.58 25.17
CA PRO A 634 -16.22 11.03 26.47
C PRO A 634 -15.29 9.99 27.12
N ALA A 635 -14.29 10.44 27.89
CA ALA A 635 -13.31 9.55 28.52
C ALA A 635 -13.95 8.44 29.38
N ALA A 636 -15.04 8.75 30.10
CA ALA A 636 -15.79 7.77 30.88
C ALA A 636 -16.41 6.66 30.01
N ALA A 637 -16.89 6.99 28.80
CA ALA A 637 -17.44 6.01 27.87
C ALA A 637 -16.33 5.13 27.26
N LEU A 638 -15.18 5.72 26.91
CA LEU A 638 -14.02 4.95 26.45
C LEU A 638 -13.56 3.94 27.51
N GLN A 639 -13.47 4.37 28.77
CA GLN A 639 -13.12 3.49 29.90
C GLN A 639 -14.16 2.40 30.13
N LEU A 640 -15.45 2.73 30.03
CA LEU A 640 -16.52 1.74 30.15
C LEU A 640 -16.41 0.68 29.05
N VAL A 641 -16.22 1.07 27.79
CA VAL A 641 -16.03 0.15 26.67
C VAL A 641 -14.80 -0.75 26.90
N GLN A 642 -13.67 -0.16 27.29
CA GLN A 642 -12.46 -0.93 27.55
C GLN A 642 -12.65 -1.92 28.72
N LYS A 643 -13.36 -1.51 29.77
CA LYS A 643 -13.66 -2.38 30.90
C LYS A 643 -14.56 -3.56 30.48
N VAL A 644 -15.69 -3.28 29.83
CA VAL A 644 -16.65 -4.32 29.41
C VAL A 644 -16.00 -5.32 28.46
N ILE A 645 -15.18 -4.84 27.51
CA ILE A 645 -14.43 -5.73 26.62
C ILE A 645 -13.36 -6.52 27.38
N GLY A 646 -12.67 -5.91 28.34
CA GLY A 646 -11.70 -6.60 29.18
C GLY A 646 -12.32 -7.74 30.00
N ASP A 647 -13.51 -7.51 30.54
CA ASP A 647 -14.25 -8.51 31.35
C ASP A 647 -14.61 -9.77 30.53
N VAL A 648 -14.66 -9.71 29.18
CA VAL A 648 -14.91 -10.88 28.31
C VAL A 648 -13.74 -11.88 28.31
N PHE A 649 -12.52 -11.42 28.62
CA PHE A 649 -11.29 -12.22 28.57
C PHE A 649 -10.82 -12.71 29.95
N VAL A 650 -11.61 -12.46 31.00
CA VAL A 650 -11.37 -12.90 32.38
C VAL A 650 -12.38 -13.99 32.73
#